data_AF-A0AAQ2I732-F1
#
_entry.id   AF-A0AAQ2I732-F1
#
_cell.length_a   1.000
_cell.length_b   1.000
_cell.length_c   1.000
_cell.angle_alpha   90.00
_cell.angle_beta   90.00
_cell.angle_gamma   90.00
#
_symmetry.space_group_name_H-M   'P 1'
#
loop_
_entity.id
_entity.type
_entity.pdbx_description
1 polymer ?
#
loop_
_entity_poly.entity_id
_entity_poly.type
_entity_poly.pdbx_seq_one_letter_code
_entity_poly.pdbx_strand_id
1 'polypeptide(L)'
;MQNASLNGEIDNALDAYFSKNGGAGGNRPDVKLLVKDKYGKQYPVLIEYKGYKDRLIRLGSNGIIENKDARKEWNFKNINGYAVNGAVHYANALLQFTNYPDIIAIGMTGWRDDGTGELHHEIGVWYVSKNNLGAGQKVGEFTDLSFLADKNVDGFLNKIKLLNLPPEELEKIKASKEEEIDTRLSRLNNDIYQNEKGLGESDRVYLVVATVIATLGIPGKLAPLDKKELTSSTEEDLRDGDIIFRKIRNFLRLKAVPETKREMILRSLQNTLWTENINKPVNGESQLKRVFVKVVDDLGEYYKIGLTTDFTGKLFNEMYRWLGFTQDKLNDVVLTPPYVATLLARLARVNKDSYVWDFATGSAGLLVAAMNEMLIDARENIHSPNELQLKEAQIKAEQLLGLEVLSSIYMLAILNMILMGDGSSNILNKDSLADFDGKYGFGKTGEKFPADAFILNPPYSAKGNGMIFVQKALSMMDKGYAAVIIQSSAGTGKATEYNKKILKENTLLASIKMPADLFIGKSSVQTYIYVFQVKIPHNAKQAVKFIDFSNDGYARSNRKKARNNLVDADRAKERYQEVVDLVHFGKGCLNIFTEDEYFEGTIDPDSGEDWNQTRPVDARPTLEDFKKTVGDYLAWEVSQLLKKQGENNFAGK
;
A
#
# COMPACT_ATOMS: atom_id res chain seq x y z
N MET A 1 41.18 -13.43 -5.37
CA MET A 1 40.37 -14.68 -5.38
C MET A 1 39.07 -14.37 -6.09
N GLN A 2 38.90 -14.78 -7.34
CA GLN A 2 37.61 -14.65 -8.04
C GLN A 2 36.65 -15.70 -7.50
N ASN A 3 35.39 -15.33 -7.25
CA ASN A 3 34.27 -16.22 -6.91
C ASN A 3 34.38 -17.12 -5.66
N ALA A 4 35.31 -16.88 -4.72
CA ALA A 4 35.35 -17.62 -3.45
C ALA A 4 34.06 -17.40 -2.63
N SER A 5 33.48 -18.47 -2.07
CA SER A 5 32.28 -18.39 -1.21
C SER A 5 32.51 -17.41 -0.05
N LEU A 6 31.55 -16.49 0.17
CA LEU A 6 31.58 -15.58 1.34
C LEU A 6 30.78 -16.17 2.50
N ASN A 7 29.52 -16.49 2.22
CA ASN A 7 28.61 -17.24 3.08
C ASN A 7 27.47 -17.80 2.23
N GLY A 8 26.76 -18.80 2.76
CA GLY A 8 25.66 -19.45 2.05
C GLY A 8 24.50 -18.50 1.71
N GLU A 9 24.26 -17.47 2.52
CA GLU A 9 23.16 -16.51 2.28
C GLU A 9 23.40 -15.67 1.02
N ILE A 10 24.60 -15.10 0.87
CA ILE A 10 25.02 -14.32 -0.31
C ILE A 10 25.10 -15.20 -1.55
N ASP A 11 25.67 -16.39 -1.42
CA ASP A 11 25.85 -17.29 -2.56
C ASP A 11 24.51 -17.80 -3.10
N ASN A 12 23.59 -18.18 -2.20
CA ASN A 12 22.23 -18.58 -2.59
C ASN A 12 21.46 -17.41 -3.20
N ALA A 13 21.59 -16.19 -2.64
CA ALA A 13 20.95 -15.00 -3.20
C ALA A 13 21.38 -14.72 -4.64
N LEU A 14 22.69 -14.79 -4.92
CA LEU A 14 23.23 -14.60 -6.26
C LEU A 14 22.78 -15.71 -7.21
N ASP A 15 22.73 -16.96 -6.76
CA ASP A 15 22.26 -18.10 -7.55
C ASP A 15 20.77 -18.06 -7.87
N ALA A 16 19.94 -17.66 -6.90
CA ALA A 16 18.48 -17.69 -6.99
C ALA A 16 17.92 -16.54 -7.85
N TYR A 17 18.69 -15.46 -7.99
CA TYR A 17 18.34 -14.33 -8.85
C TYR A 17 18.70 -14.61 -10.32
N PHE A 18 17.92 -14.06 -11.24
CA PHE A 18 18.16 -14.25 -12.67
C PHE A 18 19.54 -13.71 -13.07
N SER A 19 20.18 -14.39 -14.02
CA SER A 19 21.52 -14.01 -14.47
C SER A 19 21.50 -12.65 -15.19
N LYS A 20 22.68 -12.05 -15.35
CA LYS A 20 22.88 -10.83 -16.16
C LYS A 20 22.43 -10.94 -17.63
N ASN A 21 22.21 -12.16 -18.11
CA ASN A 21 21.74 -12.44 -19.46
C ASN A 21 20.22 -12.75 -19.51
N GLY A 22 19.53 -12.75 -18.37
CA GLY A 22 18.10 -13.03 -18.27
C GLY A 22 17.71 -14.50 -18.28
N GLY A 23 18.69 -15.42 -18.27
CA GLY A 23 18.48 -16.87 -18.25
C GLY A 23 18.86 -17.55 -16.92
N ALA A 24 18.71 -18.86 -16.88
CA ALA A 24 19.17 -19.73 -15.80
C ALA A 24 20.71 -19.75 -15.72
N GLY A 25 21.27 -19.88 -14.51
CA GLY A 25 22.72 -19.95 -14.29
C GLY A 25 23.28 -19.10 -13.15
N GLY A 26 22.43 -18.31 -12.47
CA GLY A 26 22.81 -17.51 -11.31
C GLY A 26 23.76 -16.36 -11.65
N ASN A 27 24.08 -15.57 -10.63
CA ASN A 27 24.97 -14.42 -10.73
C ASN A 27 26.39 -14.74 -10.23
N ARG A 28 27.40 -14.25 -10.95
CA ARG A 28 28.82 -14.49 -10.67
C ARG A 28 29.58 -13.16 -10.74
N PRO A 29 29.58 -12.35 -9.66
CA PRO A 29 30.41 -11.14 -9.61
C PRO A 29 31.89 -11.50 -9.73
N ASP A 30 32.67 -10.66 -10.39
CA ASP A 30 34.11 -10.90 -10.53
C ASP A 30 34.80 -10.94 -9.16
N VAL A 31 34.42 -10.02 -8.26
CA VAL A 31 34.84 -10.04 -6.86
C VAL A 31 33.64 -9.78 -5.95
N LYS A 32 33.62 -10.49 -4.84
CA LYS A 32 32.71 -10.24 -3.72
C LYS A 32 33.51 -10.24 -2.43
N LEU A 33 33.20 -9.29 -1.54
CA LEU A 33 33.86 -9.16 -0.24
C LEU A 33 32.86 -8.67 0.82
N LEU A 34 33.17 -8.92 2.09
CA LEU A 34 32.33 -8.53 3.22
C LEU A 34 33.12 -7.60 4.13
N VAL A 35 32.78 -6.32 4.09
CA VAL A 35 33.42 -5.29 4.91
C VAL A 35 32.69 -5.19 6.25
N LYS A 36 33.42 -4.88 7.33
CA LYS A 36 32.84 -4.58 8.63
C LYS A 36 33.14 -3.14 9.03
N ASP A 37 32.16 -2.46 9.63
CA ASP A 37 32.45 -1.24 10.38
C ASP A 37 33.03 -1.57 11.76
N LYS A 38 33.55 -0.55 12.45
CA LYS A 38 34.06 -0.67 13.82
C LYS A 38 33.07 -1.24 14.86
N TYR A 39 31.78 -1.28 14.54
CA TYR A 39 30.73 -1.84 15.40
C TYR A 39 30.34 -3.27 15.00
N GLY A 40 31.02 -3.85 14.00
CA GLY A 40 30.79 -5.21 13.53
C GLY A 40 29.64 -5.36 12.53
N LYS A 41 29.02 -4.25 12.07
CA LYS A 41 28.00 -4.30 11.02
C LYS A 41 28.65 -4.67 9.69
N GLN A 42 28.07 -5.65 9.01
CA GLN A 42 28.60 -6.20 7.76
C GLN A 42 27.98 -5.53 6.53
N TYR A 43 28.82 -5.21 5.55
CA TYR A 43 28.49 -4.59 4.28
C TYR A 43 28.99 -5.47 3.12
N PRO A 44 28.10 -6.13 2.39
CA PRO A 44 28.48 -6.83 1.16
C PRO A 44 28.96 -5.82 0.12
N VAL A 45 30.05 -6.16 -0.55
CA VAL A 45 30.61 -5.38 -1.65
C VAL A 45 30.74 -6.30 -2.87
N LEU A 46 30.18 -5.87 -3.99
CA LEU A 46 30.11 -6.64 -5.23
C LEU A 46 30.78 -5.84 -6.34
N ILE A 47 31.80 -6.43 -6.97
CA ILE A 47 32.63 -5.77 -7.98
C ILE A 47 32.48 -6.49 -9.32
N GLU A 48 32.33 -5.70 -10.38
CA GLU A 48 32.32 -6.14 -11.78
C GLU A 48 33.39 -5.39 -12.58
N TYR A 49 34.07 -6.11 -13.48
CA TYR A 49 35.08 -5.58 -14.38
C TYR A 49 34.61 -5.58 -15.84
N LYS A 50 35.04 -4.57 -16.61
CA LYS A 50 34.94 -4.56 -18.08
C LYS A 50 36.28 -4.17 -18.70
N GLY A 51 36.61 -4.78 -19.83
CA GLY A 51 37.88 -4.57 -20.54
C GLY A 51 37.79 -3.61 -21.72
N TYR A 52 36.93 -2.59 -21.63
CA TYR A 52 36.63 -1.73 -22.77
C TYR A 52 36.41 -0.28 -22.32
N LYS A 53 36.94 0.66 -23.11
CA LYS A 53 36.62 2.08 -22.95
C LYS A 53 35.10 2.29 -23.00
N ASP A 54 34.60 3.23 -22.22
CA ASP A 54 33.18 3.62 -22.14
C ASP A 54 32.22 2.53 -21.63
N ARG A 55 32.72 1.46 -20.99
CA ARG A 55 31.90 0.38 -20.39
C ARG A 55 31.77 0.45 -18.87
N LEU A 56 32.04 1.61 -18.27
CA LEU A 56 31.88 1.79 -16.83
C LEU A 56 30.41 1.75 -16.41
N ILE A 57 29.57 2.59 -17.01
CA ILE A 57 28.18 2.80 -16.57
C ILE A 57 27.27 3.24 -17.72
N ARG A 58 26.00 2.83 -17.65
CA ARG A 58 24.92 3.34 -18.48
C ARG A 58 23.79 3.91 -17.61
N LEU A 59 23.56 5.20 -17.76
CA LEU A 59 22.48 5.94 -17.10
C LEU A 59 21.32 6.19 -18.07
N GLY A 60 20.11 6.25 -17.53
CA GLY A 60 18.90 6.66 -18.25
C GLY A 60 18.79 8.19 -18.33
N SER A 61 17.74 8.67 -19.00
CA SER A 61 17.45 10.11 -19.12
C SER A 61 17.19 10.82 -17.78
N ASN A 62 16.88 10.06 -16.73
CA ASN A 62 16.67 10.54 -15.37
C ASN A 62 17.94 10.54 -14.51
N GLY A 63 19.11 10.19 -15.07
CA GLY A 63 20.37 10.11 -14.32
C GLY A 63 20.52 8.88 -13.43
N ILE A 64 19.54 7.97 -13.43
CA ILE A 64 19.57 6.71 -12.67
C ILE A 64 20.13 5.59 -13.56
N ILE A 65 20.75 4.58 -12.96
CA ILE A 65 21.27 3.39 -13.66
C ILE A 65 20.17 2.73 -14.50
N GLU A 66 20.43 2.59 -15.80
CA GLU A 66 19.48 2.05 -16.78
C GLU A 66 19.50 0.52 -16.82
N ASN A 67 19.11 -0.13 -15.72
CA ASN A 67 18.94 -1.59 -15.67
C ASN A 67 17.55 -2.06 -16.11
N LYS A 68 16.60 -1.14 -16.26
CA LYS A 68 15.27 -1.40 -16.81
C LYS A 68 15.01 -0.48 -18.01
N ASP A 69 14.31 -0.99 -19.01
CA ASP A 69 13.96 -0.24 -20.22
C ASP A 69 12.70 0.64 -20.03
N ALA A 70 12.26 1.31 -21.10
CA ALA A 70 11.05 2.14 -21.08
C ALA A 70 9.75 1.34 -20.82
N ARG A 71 9.78 0.00 -20.97
CA ARG A 71 8.68 -0.91 -20.64
C ARG A 71 8.81 -1.47 -19.21
N LYS A 72 9.80 -1.01 -18.45
CA LYS A 72 10.16 -1.47 -17.09
C LYS A 72 10.61 -2.93 -17.06
N GLU A 73 11.02 -3.49 -18.19
CA GLU A 73 11.66 -4.81 -18.26
C GLU A 73 13.16 -4.70 -18.06
N TRP A 74 13.77 -5.78 -17.59
CA TRP A 74 15.22 -5.86 -17.40
C TRP A 74 15.97 -5.65 -18.72
N ASN A 75 16.85 -4.65 -18.74
CA ASN A 75 17.72 -4.36 -19.86
C ASN A 75 19.02 -5.16 -19.73
N PHE A 76 18.96 -6.45 -20.06
CA PHE A 76 20.10 -7.37 -19.96
C PHE A 76 21.30 -6.94 -20.79
N LYS A 77 21.08 -6.22 -21.89
CA LYS A 77 22.16 -5.63 -22.69
C LYS A 77 22.99 -4.63 -21.86
N ASN A 78 22.33 -3.78 -21.09
CA ASN A 78 23.01 -2.83 -20.21
C ASN A 78 23.62 -3.52 -18.99
N ILE A 79 22.86 -4.43 -18.35
CA ILE A 79 23.30 -5.17 -17.16
C ILE A 79 24.57 -5.99 -17.43
N ASN A 80 24.62 -6.66 -18.58
CA ASN A 80 25.81 -7.39 -19.01
C ASN A 80 26.91 -6.44 -19.51
N GLY A 81 26.53 -5.41 -20.27
CA GLY A 81 27.46 -4.59 -21.05
C GLY A 81 28.23 -3.53 -20.27
N TYR A 82 27.81 -3.16 -19.05
CA TYR A 82 28.43 -2.10 -18.27
C TYR A 82 28.73 -2.56 -16.83
N ALA A 83 29.90 -2.16 -16.31
CA ALA A 83 30.42 -2.65 -15.03
C ALA A 83 29.50 -2.29 -13.84
N VAL A 84 29.17 -1.00 -13.67
CA VAL A 84 28.32 -0.53 -12.57
C VAL A 84 26.90 -1.10 -12.66
N ASN A 85 26.32 -1.15 -13.86
CA ASN A 85 25.00 -1.75 -14.09
C ASN A 85 24.96 -3.20 -13.61
N GLY A 86 26.01 -3.96 -13.93
CA GLY A 86 26.16 -5.34 -13.50
C GLY A 86 26.35 -5.49 -11.99
N ALA A 87 27.15 -4.62 -11.37
CA ALA A 87 27.36 -4.64 -9.91
C ALA A 87 26.08 -4.31 -9.14
N VAL A 88 25.30 -3.32 -9.60
CA VAL A 88 23.99 -2.97 -9.00
C VAL A 88 22.95 -4.06 -9.19
N HIS A 89 22.98 -4.77 -10.33
CA HIS A 89 22.15 -5.97 -10.52
C HIS A 89 22.41 -7.03 -9.45
N TYR A 90 23.68 -7.29 -9.14
CA TYR A 90 24.04 -8.20 -8.05
C TYR A 90 23.61 -7.68 -6.67
N ALA A 91 23.71 -6.38 -6.43
CA ALA A 91 23.29 -5.79 -5.16
C ALA A 91 21.78 -5.96 -4.93
N ASN A 92 20.97 -5.84 -5.99
CA ASN A 92 19.53 -6.10 -5.94
C ASN A 92 19.20 -7.58 -5.65
N ALA A 93 20.01 -8.52 -6.13
CA ALA A 93 19.89 -9.93 -5.75
C ALA A 93 20.02 -10.11 -4.22
N LEU A 94 21.01 -9.44 -3.62
CA LEU A 94 21.22 -9.50 -2.17
C LEU A 94 20.08 -8.83 -1.41
N LEU A 95 19.61 -7.65 -1.84
CA LEU A 95 18.45 -7.01 -1.21
C LEU A 95 17.20 -7.90 -1.23
N GLN A 96 17.00 -8.68 -2.30
CA GLN A 96 15.84 -9.55 -2.45
C GLN A 96 15.95 -10.87 -1.71
N PHE A 97 17.13 -11.46 -1.55
CA PHE A 97 17.23 -12.82 -0.98
C PHE A 97 17.91 -12.88 0.38
N THR A 98 18.45 -11.76 0.87
CA THR A 98 19.15 -11.70 2.16
C THR A 98 18.55 -10.65 3.10
N ASN A 99 19.04 -10.63 4.34
CA ASN A 99 18.71 -9.57 5.30
C ASN A 99 19.69 -8.37 5.28
N TYR A 100 20.67 -8.32 4.37
CA TYR A 100 21.58 -7.18 4.26
C TYR A 100 20.82 -5.95 3.74
N PRO A 101 20.71 -4.86 4.54
CA PRO A 101 19.94 -3.68 4.13
C PRO A 101 20.73 -2.73 3.24
N ASP A 102 22.06 -2.85 3.25
CA ASP A 102 23.03 -1.91 2.72
C ASP A 102 24.11 -2.68 1.94
N ILE A 103 24.24 -2.43 0.64
CA ILE A 103 25.18 -3.11 -0.26
C ILE A 103 25.95 -2.07 -1.07
N ILE A 104 27.25 -2.33 -1.27
CA ILE A 104 28.13 -1.50 -2.10
C ILE A 104 28.34 -2.20 -3.44
N ALA A 105 28.03 -1.50 -4.52
CA ALA A 105 28.21 -1.96 -5.89
C ALA A 105 29.36 -1.19 -6.54
N ILE A 106 30.38 -1.89 -7.04
CA ILE A 106 31.55 -1.29 -7.67
C ILE A 106 31.67 -1.78 -9.11
N GLY A 107 31.66 -0.86 -10.06
CA GLY A 107 32.07 -1.14 -11.43
C GLY A 107 33.48 -0.64 -11.66
N MET A 108 34.29 -1.38 -12.40
CA MET A 108 35.58 -0.89 -12.89
C MET A 108 35.74 -1.25 -14.36
N THR A 109 36.27 -0.32 -15.14
CA THR A 109 36.66 -0.60 -16.51
C THR A 109 38.14 -0.29 -16.71
N GLY A 110 38.79 -1.02 -17.61
CA GLY A 110 40.18 -0.77 -17.99
C GLY A 110 40.41 -1.01 -19.47
N TRP A 111 41.24 -0.19 -20.09
CA TRP A 111 41.61 -0.29 -21.50
C TRP A 111 43.05 0.18 -21.72
N ARG A 112 43.64 -0.20 -22.85
CA ARG A 112 44.94 0.32 -23.26
C ARG A 112 44.77 1.26 -24.45
N ASP A 113 45.56 2.32 -24.50
CA ASP A 113 45.58 3.20 -25.66
C ASP A 113 46.21 2.51 -26.88
N ASP A 114 45.54 2.65 -28.02
CA ASP A 114 46.03 2.18 -29.31
C ASP A 114 47.25 3.02 -29.71
N GLY A 115 48.45 2.46 -29.53
CA GLY A 115 49.72 3.05 -29.96
C GLY A 115 50.76 3.21 -28.84
N THR A 116 50.36 3.60 -27.62
CA THR A 116 51.27 3.73 -26.47
C THR A 116 51.28 2.50 -25.56
N GLY A 117 50.18 1.73 -25.56
CA GLY A 117 50.01 0.60 -24.64
C GLY A 117 49.78 1.01 -23.19
N GLU A 118 49.64 2.31 -22.90
CA GLU A 118 49.36 2.85 -21.57
C GLU A 118 48.03 2.30 -21.05
N LEU A 119 47.99 1.86 -19.80
CA LEU A 119 46.80 1.29 -19.16
C LEU A 119 46.01 2.40 -18.47
N HIS A 120 44.77 2.58 -18.90
CA HIS A 120 43.79 3.46 -18.26
C HIS A 120 42.74 2.64 -17.52
N HIS A 121 42.19 3.21 -16.45
CA HIS A 121 41.06 2.62 -15.73
C HIS A 121 40.14 3.68 -15.14
N GLU A 122 38.89 3.29 -14.94
CA GLU A 122 37.90 4.09 -14.23
C GLU A 122 37.19 3.21 -13.20
N ILE A 123 36.86 3.80 -12.05
CA ILE A 123 36.15 3.13 -10.96
C ILE A 123 34.86 3.88 -10.68
N GLY A 124 33.78 3.14 -10.60
CA GLY A 124 32.49 3.63 -10.19
C GLY A 124 32.01 2.97 -8.90
N VAL A 125 31.76 3.76 -7.85
CA VAL A 125 31.27 3.28 -6.54
C VAL A 125 29.84 3.74 -6.26
N TRP A 126 28.93 2.78 -6.12
CA TRP A 126 27.50 2.97 -5.91
C TRP A 126 27.02 2.31 -4.61
N TYR A 127 26.03 2.92 -3.99
CA TYR A 127 25.36 2.46 -2.79
C TYR A 127 23.93 2.05 -3.08
N VAL A 128 23.57 0.82 -2.73
CA VAL A 128 22.26 0.22 -2.96
C VAL A 128 21.69 -0.22 -1.62
N SER A 129 20.50 0.24 -1.27
CA SER A 129 19.90 -0.02 0.05
C SER A 129 18.40 -0.22 0.00
N LYS A 130 17.81 -0.67 1.11
CA LYS A 130 16.35 -0.67 1.25
C LYS A 130 15.77 0.74 1.26
N ASN A 131 16.46 1.69 1.90
CA ASN A 131 16.00 3.08 2.04
C ASN A 131 15.93 3.82 0.71
N ASN A 132 16.78 3.47 -0.26
CA ASN A 132 16.73 4.04 -1.61
C ASN A 132 15.96 3.15 -2.61
N LEU A 133 15.14 2.22 -2.09
CA LEU A 133 14.28 1.34 -2.88
C LEU A 133 15.04 0.49 -3.92
N GLY A 134 16.28 0.10 -3.60
CA GLY A 134 17.16 -0.66 -4.49
C GLY A 134 17.77 0.15 -5.64
N ALA A 135 17.58 1.47 -5.67
CA ALA A 135 18.25 2.34 -6.63
C ALA A 135 19.72 2.53 -6.24
N GLY A 136 20.61 2.48 -7.23
CA GLY A 136 22.03 2.78 -6.99
C GLY A 136 22.26 4.28 -6.87
N GLN A 137 22.77 4.73 -5.73
CA GLN A 137 23.22 6.11 -5.49
C GLN A 137 24.74 6.20 -5.65
N LYS A 138 25.23 7.16 -6.44
CA LYS A 138 26.67 7.38 -6.60
C LYS A 138 27.30 7.87 -5.29
N VAL A 139 28.38 7.23 -4.85
CA VAL A 139 29.07 7.55 -3.59
C VAL A 139 30.11 8.66 -3.77
N GLY A 140 30.74 8.73 -4.95
CA GLY A 140 31.76 9.72 -5.29
C GLY A 140 32.69 9.24 -6.40
N GLU A 141 33.71 10.03 -6.68
CA GLU A 141 34.81 9.66 -7.59
C GLU A 141 35.94 9.00 -6.81
N PHE A 142 36.51 7.93 -7.37
CA PHE A 142 37.61 7.18 -6.78
C PHE A 142 38.60 6.76 -7.87
N THR A 143 39.90 6.82 -7.56
CA THR A 143 40.98 6.43 -8.48
C THR A 143 41.52 5.04 -8.19
N ASP A 144 41.31 4.52 -6.98
CA ASP A 144 41.72 3.18 -6.56
C ASP A 144 40.77 2.63 -5.47
N LEU A 145 41.00 1.39 -5.03
CA LEU A 145 40.21 0.71 -4.00
C LEU A 145 40.72 0.94 -2.56
N SER A 146 41.62 1.90 -2.32
CA SER A 146 42.20 2.13 -0.99
C SER A 146 41.17 2.56 0.06
N PHE A 147 40.00 3.06 -0.36
CA PHE A 147 38.86 3.36 0.51
C PHE A 147 38.27 2.12 1.19
N LEU A 148 38.54 0.90 0.68
CA LEU A 148 38.16 -0.37 1.30
C LEU A 148 39.21 -0.91 2.27
N ALA A 149 40.40 -0.30 2.35
CA ALA A 149 41.45 -0.74 3.28
C ALA A 149 41.05 -0.46 4.72
N ASP A 150 41.48 -1.31 5.66
CA ASP A 150 41.13 -1.24 7.09
C ASP A 150 41.29 0.18 7.70
N LYS A 151 42.33 0.91 7.30
CA LYS A 151 42.60 2.27 7.78
C LYS A 151 41.60 3.34 7.30
N ASN A 152 40.89 3.10 6.18
CA ASN A 152 40.03 4.08 5.51
C ASN A 152 38.54 3.71 5.57
N VAL A 153 38.25 2.43 5.83
CA VAL A 153 36.93 1.85 5.60
C VAL A 153 35.83 2.45 6.49
N ASP A 154 36.13 2.75 7.75
CA ASP A 154 35.18 3.41 8.65
C ASP A 154 34.81 4.82 8.14
N GLY A 155 35.78 5.57 7.62
CA GLY A 155 35.54 6.89 7.03
C GLY A 155 34.64 6.80 5.78
N PHE A 156 34.90 5.81 4.93
CA PHE A 156 34.08 5.51 3.77
C PHE A 156 32.65 5.10 4.13
N LEU A 157 32.47 4.21 5.12
CA LEU A 157 31.15 3.77 5.58
C LEU A 157 30.38 4.90 6.26
N ASN A 158 31.05 5.80 6.98
CA ASN A 158 30.41 7.01 7.52
C ASN A 158 29.92 7.94 6.41
N LYS A 159 30.69 8.10 5.31
CA LYS A 159 30.23 8.84 4.13
C LYS A 159 28.97 8.21 3.54
N ILE A 160 28.93 6.88 3.43
CA ILE A 160 27.74 6.14 2.95
C ILE A 160 26.53 6.40 3.86
N LYS A 161 26.70 6.36 5.19
CA LYS A 161 25.61 6.59 6.16
C LYS A 161 24.99 7.98 6.06
N LEU A 162 25.72 8.96 5.51
CA LEU A 162 25.25 10.33 5.30
C LEU A 162 24.63 10.56 3.91
N LEU A 163 24.73 9.58 3.00
CA LEU A 163 24.07 9.66 1.70
C LEU A 163 22.56 9.49 1.88
N ASN A 164 21.82 10.52 1.50
CA ASN A 164 20.37 10.47 1.35
C ASN A 164 20.02 10.91 -0.07
N LEU A 165 18.99 10.28 -0.63
CA LEU A 165 18.41 10.78 -1.87
C LEU A 165 17.59 12.04 -1.56
N PRO A 166 17.63 13.06 -2.43
CA PRO A 166 16.69 14.18 -2.35
C PRO A 166 15.23 13.66 -2.33
N PRO A 167 14.32 14.27 -1.56
CA PRO A 167 12.93 13.82 -1.46
C PRO A 167 12.24 13.66 -2.83
N GLU A 168 12.48 14.58 -3.77
CA GLU A 168 11.93 14.52 -5.12
C GLU A 168 12.44 13.32 -5.94
N GLU A 169 13.71 12.92 -5.77
CA GLU A 169 14.27 11.78 -6.46
C GLU A 169 13.71 10.47 -5.89
N LEU A 170 13.56 10.41 -4.56
CA LEU A 170 12.93 9.29 -3.87
C LEU A 170 11.46 9.13 -4.29
N GLU A 171 10.69 10.21 -4.40
CA GLU A 171 9.32 10.18 -4.91
C GLU A 171 9.26 9.66 -6.36
N LYS A 172 10.17 10.08 -7.24
CA LYS A 172 10.25 9.58 -8.62
C LYS A 172 10.57 8.09 -8.69
N ILE A 173 11.53 7.63 -7.88
CA ILE A 173 11.87 6.20 -7.78
C ILE A 173 10.67 5.41 -7.27
N LYS A 174 10.00 5.91 -6.22
CA LYS A 174 8.81 5.29 -5.64
C LYS A 174 7.69 5.17 -6.68
N ALA A 175 7.37 6.25 -7.39
CA ALA A 175 6.36 6.24 -8.46
C ALA A 175 6.73 5.24 -9.58
N SER A 176 8.00 5.15 -9.97
CA SER A 176 8.44 4.18 -10.98
C SER A 176 8.34 2.73 -10.49
N LYS A 177 8.60 2.45 -9.21
CA LYS A 177 8.44 1.11 -8.62
C LYS A 177 6.96 0.75 -8.52
N GLU A 178 6.12 1.71 -8.17
CA GLU A 178 4.67 1.55 -8.11
C GLU A 178 4.05 1.16 -9.47
N GLU A 179 4.49 1.75 -10.58
CA GLU A 179 4.05 1.36 -11.93
C GLU A 179 4.44 -0.09 -12.26
N GLU A 180 5.63 -0.51 -11.80
CA GLU A 180 6.13 -1.86 -12.02
C GLU A 180 5.31 -2.91 -11.27
N ILE A 181 4.91 -2.60 -10.04
CA ILE A 181 4.08 -3.46 -9.18
C ILE A 181 2.76 -3.84 -9.87
N ASP A 182 2.05 -2.86 -10.44
CA ASP A 182 0.76 -3.10 -11.10
C ASP A 182 0.91 -4.06 -12.30
N THR A 183 2.00 -3.89 -13.06
CA THR A 183 2.31 -4.73 -14.22
C THR A 183 2.64 -6.15 -13.77
N ARG A 184 3.46 -6.32 -12.74
CA ARG A 184 3.88 -7.63 -12.21
C ARG A 184 2.71 -8.39 -11.60
N LEU A 185 1.89 -7.72 -10.79
CA LEU A 185 0.70 -8.32 -10.17
C LEU A 185 -0.32 -8.81 -11.21
N SER A 186 -0.56 -8.01 -12.27
CA SER A 186 -1.45 -8.40 -13.37
C SER A 186 -0.93 -9.62 -14.12
N ARG A 187 0.38 -9.71 -14.35
CA ARG A 187 1.00 -10.87 -15.00
C ARG A 187 0.93 -12.12 -14.13
N LEU A 188 1.29 -12.01 -12.86
CA LEU A 188 1.23 -13.12 -11.90
C LEU A 188 -0.16 -13.76 -11.87
N ASN A 189 -1.22 -12.95 -11.84
CA ASN A 189 -2.59 -13.46 -11.86
C ASN A 189 -2.90 -14.26 -13.13
N ASN A 190 -2.61 -13.66 -14.29
CA ASN A 190 -2.86 -14.30 -15.58
C ASN A 190 -2.05 -15.60 -15.71
N ASP A 191 -0.81 -15.60 -15.26
CA ASP A 191 0.08 -16.75 -15.35
C ASP A 191 -0.34 -17.88 -14.41
N ILE A 192 -0.81 -17.59 -13.20
CA ILE A 192 -1.39 -18.60 -12.31
C ILE A 192 -2.71 -19.11 -12.91
N TYR A 193 -3.60 -18.22 -13.34
CA TYR A 193 -4.91 -18.60 -13.87
C TYR A 193 -4.83 -19.47 -15.14
N GLN A 194 -3.95 -19.11 -16.08
CA GLN A 194 -3.82 -19.82 -17.36
C GLN A 194 -3.06 -21.14 -17.22
N ASN A 195 -2.00 -21.16 -16.39
CA ASN A 195 -1.07 -22.29 -16.37
C ASN A 195 -1.27 -23.25 -15.19
N GLU A 196 -1.92 -22.81 -14.09
CA GLU A 196 -2.10 -23.61 -12.88
C GLU A 196 -3.58 -23.96 -12.66
N LYS A 197 -4.02 -25.06 -13.28
CA LYS A 197 -5.38 -25.57 -13.18
C LYS A 197 -5.66 -26.17 -11.81
N GLY A 198 -6.94 -26.16 -11.40
CA GLY A 198 -7.40 -26.81 -10.17
C GLY A 198 -7.30 -25.96 -8.90
N LEU A 199 -6.84 -24.70 -9.02
CA LEU A 199 -6.80 -23.74 -7.93
C LEU A 199 -8.05 -22.86 -7.94
N GLY A 200 -8.78 -22.84 -6.83
CA GLY A 200 -9.86 -21.88 -6.62
C GLY A 200 -9.34 -20.46 -6.44
N GLU A 201 -10.24 -19.49 -6.46
CA GLU A 201 -9.92 -18.07 -6.25
C GLU A 201 -9.29 -17.81 -4.88
N SER A 202 -9.82 -18.46 -3.83
CA SER A 202 -9.28 -18.36 -2.47
C SER A 202 -7.93 -19.08 -2.33
N ASP A 203 -7.72 -20.20 -3.04
CA ASP A 203 -6.43 -20.91 -3.00
C ASP A 203 -5.29 -20.06 -3.55
N ARG A 204 -5.54 -19.32 -4.65
CA ARG A 204 -4.55 -18.38 -5.21
C ARG A 204 -4.14 -17.32 -4.20
N VAL A 205 -5.11 -16.76 -3.46
CA VAL A 205 -4.85 -15.81 -2.38
C VAL A 205 -4.00 -16.44 -1.27
N TYR A 206 -4.38 -17.63 -0.79
CA TYR A 206 -3.65 -18.32 0.28
C TYR A 206 -2.23 -18.71 -0.12
N LEU A 207 -2.01 -19.13 -1.37
CA LEU A 207 -0.68 -19.46 -1.88
C LEU A 207 0.25 -18.24 -1.93
N VAL A 208 -0.26 -17.07 -2.33
CA VAL A 208 0.51 -15.83 -2.28
C VAL A 208 0.82 -15.45 -0.83
N VAL A 209 -0.17 -15.47 0.07
CA VAL A 209 0.03 -15.16 1.50
C VAL A 209 1.06 -16.09 2.13
N ALA A 210 0.93 -17.40 1.89
CA ALA A 210 1.85 -18.41 2.40
C ALA A 210 3.27 -18.19 1.89
N THR A 211 3.42 -17.91 0.58
CA THR A 211 4.71 -17.66 -0.04
C THR A 211 5.37 -16.42 0.56
N VAL A 212 4.66 -15.30 0.66
CA VAL A 212 5.21 -14.06 1.22
C VAL A 212 5.66 -14.28 2.67
N ILE A 213 4.82 -14.89 3.53
CA ILE A 213 5.19 -15.13 4.93
C ILE A 213 6.42 -16.06 5.04
N ALA A 214 6.48 -17.12 4.21
CA ALA A 214 7.59 -18.07 4.23
C ALA A 214 8.93 -17.44 3.80
N THR A 215 8.91 -16.40 2.96
CA THR A 215 10.13 -15.77 2.41
C THR A 215 10.57 -14.50 3.14
N LEU A 216 9.80 -13.99 4.10
CA LEU A 216 10.20 -12.80 4.87
C LEU A 216 11.42 -13.07 5.77
N GLY A 217 11.42 -14.19 6.49
CA GLY A 217 12.46 -14.49 7.49
C GLY A 217 12.49 -13.50 8.67
N ILE A 218 13.41 -13.73 9.61
CA ILE A 218 13.68 -12.86 10.77
C ILE A 218 15.21 -12.77 10.94
N PRO A 219 15.82 -11.58 10.83
CA PRO A 219 17.27 -11.41 10.94
C PRO A 219 17.85 -12.11 12.19
N GLY A 220 18.84 -12.98 11.98
CA GLY A 220 19.52 -13.73 13.04
C GLY A 220 18.70 -14.82 13.76
N LYS A 221 17.41 -15.00 13.44
CA LYS A 221 16.53 -15.96 14.11
C LYS A 221 15.89 -16.98 13.16
N LEU A 222 15.58 -16.58 11.93
CA LEU A 222 14.93 -17.43 10.93
C LEU A 222 15.35 -17.01 9.53
N ALA A 223 16.02 -17.89 8.80
CA ALA A 223 16.31 -17.64 7.38
C ALA A 223 15.02 -17.66 6.54
N PRO A 224 14.88 -16.77 5.53
CA PRO A 224 13.89 -16.90 4.46
C PRO A 224 13.84 -18.30 3.85
N LEU A 225 12.69 -18.71 3.31
CA LEU A 225 12.59 -19.94 2.52
C LEU A 225 13.18 -19.71 1.13
N ASP A 226 14.20 -20.50 0.78
CA ASP A 226 14.78 -20.49 -0.56
C ASP A 226 14.00 -21.41 -1.49
N LYS A 227 13.90 -21.03 -2.78
CA LYS A 227 13.22 -21.82 -3.81
C LYS A 227 13.82 -23.22 -3.96
N LYS A 228 15.14 -23.37 -3.76
CA LYS A 228 15.86 -24.65 -3.86
C LYS A 228 15.48 -25.61 -2.73
N GLU A 229 14.96 -25.11 -1.60
CA GLU A 229 14.49 -25.96 -0.49
C GLU A 229 13.20 -26.71 -0.86
N LEU A 230 12.47 -26.26 -1.88
CA LEU A 230 11.31 -26.99 -2.41
C LEU A 230 11.81 -28.03 -3.42
N THR A 231 11.76 -29.30 -3.03
CA THR A 231 12.31 -30.43 -3.82
C THR A 231 11.25 -31.20 -4.59
N SER A 232 9.96 -30.88 -4.39
CA SER A 232 8.84 -31.64 -4.95
C SER A 232 8.87 -33.11 -4.52
N SER A 233 9.25 -33.36 -3.27
CA SER A 233 9.15 -34.68 -2.66
C SER A 233 7.69 -35.11 -2.49
N THR A 234 7.46 -36.42 -2.57
CA THR A 234 6.19 -37.06 -2.21
C THR A 234 6.22 -37.68 -0.82
N GLU A 235 7.37 -37.68 -0.15
CA GLU A 235 7.54 -38.18 1.21
C GLU A 235 6.83 -37.28 2.22
N GLU A 236 6.10 -37.88 3.15
CA GLU A 236 5.41 -37.17 4.23
C GLU A 236 6.40 -36.29 5.02
N ASP A 237 5.95 -35.13 5.48
CA ASP A 237 6.76 -34.09 6.13
C ASP A 237 7.86 -33.42 5.28
N LEU A 238 8.06 -33.88 4.04
CA LEU A 238 9.02 -33.33 3.07
C LEU A 238 8.36 -32.82 1.78
N ARG A 239 7.03 -32.93 1.64
CA ARG A 239 6.33 -32.30 0.50
C ARG A 239 6.51 -30.80 0.57
N ASP A 240 6.45 -30.13 -0.58
CA ASP A 240 6.67 -28.68 -0.64
C ASP A 240 5.68 -27.91 0.26
N GLY A 241 4.44 -28.39 0.38
CA GLY A 241 3.45 -27.86 1.32
C GLY A 241 3.83 -28.00 2.79
N ASP A 242 4.44 -29.13 3.19
CA ASP A 242 4.92 -29.37 4.55
C ASP A 242 6.06 -28.39 4.90
N ILE A 243 6.98 -28.18 3.95
CA ILE A 243 8.13 -27.27 4.09
C ILE A 243 7.65 -25.82 4.27
N ILE A 244 6.75 -25.34 3.40
CA ILE A 244 6.17 -24.00 3.50
C ILE A 244 5.44 -23.83 4.83
N PHE A 245 4.58 -24.78 5.18
CA PHE A 245 3.80 -24.73 6.42
C PHE A 245 4.69 -24.64 7.66
N ARG A 246 5.74 -25.47 7.73
CA ARG A 246 6.73 -25.46 8.82
C ARG A 246 7.44 -24.10 8.92
N LYS A 247 7.82 -23.49 7.79
CA LYS A 247 8.48 -22.17 7.80
C LYS A 247 7.53 -21.09 8.33
N ILE A 248 6.28 -21.07 7.89
CA ILE A 248 5.25 -20.13 8.35
C ILE A 248 5.00 -20.29 9.85
N ARG A 249 4.81 -21.52 10.33
CA ARG A 249 4.64 -21.82 11.77
C ARG A 249 5.80 -21.26 12.60
N ASN A 250 7.04 -21.47 12.16
CA ASN A 250 8.21 -20.97 12.84
C ASN A 250 8.29 -19.44 12.83
N PHE A 251 7.97 -18.81 11.69
CA PHE A 251 7.91 -17.35 11.56
C PHE A 251 6.89 -16.75 12.55
N LEU A 252 5.64 -17.24 12.54
CA LEU A 252 4.58 -16.74 13.40
C LEU A 252 4.91 -16.91 14.89
N ARG A 253 5.52 -18.06 15.26
CA ARG A 253 5.97 -18.31 16.63
C ARG A 253 7.06 -17.32 17.06
N LEU A 254 8.07 -17.10 16.24
CA LEU A 254 9.18 -16.20 16.55
C LEU A 254 8.78 -14.71 16.54
N LYS A 255 7.69 -14.37 15.82
CA LYS A 255 7.02 -13.06 15.88
C LYS A 255 6.10 -12.91 17.10
N ALA A 256 6.03 -13.91 17.98
CA ALA A 256 5.18 -13.91 19.16
C ALA A 256 3.69 -13.67 18.84
N VAL A 257 3.22 -14.14 17.67
CA VAL A 257 1.79 -14.12 17.34
C VAL A 257 1.04 -14.98 18.38
N PRO A 258 -0.05 -14.48 18.98
CA PRO A 258 -0.85 -15.22 19.96
C PRO A 258 -1.21 -16.61 19.46
N GLU A 259 -1.16 -17.62 20.34
CA GLU A 259 -1.27 -19.03 19.97
C GLU A 259 -2.57 -19.36 19.22
N THR A 260 -3.71 -18.92 19.74
CA THR A 260 -5.02 -19.12 19.11
C THR A 260 -5.09 -18.49 17.72
N LYS A 261 -4.58 -17.26 17.56
CA LYS A 261 -4.48 -16.57 16.25
C LYS A 261 -3.58 -17.34 15.28
N ARG A 262 -2.42 -17.79 15.76
CA ARG A 262 -1.46 -18.58 14.99
C ARG A 262 -2.09 -19.88 14.49
N GLU A 263 -2.83 -20.59 15.35
CA GLU A 263 -3.53 -21.82 14.96
C GLU A 263 -4.61 -21.59 13.91
N MET A 264 -5.37 -20.49 14.02
CA MET A 264 -6.36 -20.12 13.00
C MET A 264 -5.70 -19.86 11.63
N ILE A 265 -4.62 -19.08 11.61
CA ILE A 265 -3.85 -18.79 10.38
C ILE A 265 -3.32 -20.09 9.77
N LEU A 266 -2.70 -20.95 10.60
CA LEU A 266 -2.15 -22.22 10.15
C LEU A 266 -3.24 -23.12 9.60
N ARG A 267 -4.37 -23.28 10.29
CA ARG A 267 -5.49 -24.12 9.82
C ARG A 267 -6.01 -23.66 8.45
N SER A 268 -6.18 -22.34 8.24
CA SER A 268 -6.62 -21.81 6.95
C SER A 268 -5.65 -22.14 5.81
N LEU A 269 -4.34 -22.00 6.06
CA LEU A 269 -3.31 -22.31 5.05
C LEU A 269 -3.15 -23.81 4.83
N GLN A 270 -3.28 -24.61 5.88
CA GLN A 270 -3.13 -26.06 5.86
C GLN A 270 -4.07 -26.73 4.85
N ASN A 271 -5.34 -26.28 4.81
CA ASN A 271 -6.35 -26.82 3.91
C ASN A 271 -5.93 -26.73 2.43
N THR A 272 -5.26 -25.65 2.04
CA THR A 272 -4.71 -25.50 0.69
C THR A 272 -3.38 -26.23 0.58
N LEU A 273 -2.41 -25.94 1.45
CA LEU A 273 -1.02 -26.40 1.34
C LEU A 273 -0.86 -27.92 1.40
N TRP A 274 -1.76 -28.66 2.06
CA TRP A 274 -1.70 -30.14 2.14
C TRP A 274 -2.57 -30.87 1.11
N THR A 275 -3.20 -30.15 0.19
CA THR A 275 -3.95 -30.80 -0.89
C THR A 275 -3.02 -31.66 -1.74
N GLU A 276 -3.39 -32.91 -1.98
CA GLU A 276 -2.55 -33.90 -2.68
C GLU A 276 -2.20 -33.43 -4.11
N ASN A 277 -3.20 -32.92 -4.83
CA ASN A 277 -3.04 -32.49 -6.23
C ASN A 277 -1.95 -31.44 -6.42
N ILE A 278 -1.80 -30.49 -5.49
CA ILE A 278 -0.86 -29.37 -5.64
C ILE A 278 0.57 -29.75 -5.22
N ASN A 279 0.70 -30.77 -4.37
CA ASN A 279 1.99 -31.32 -3.93
C ASN A 279 2.51 -32.39 -4.88
N LYS A 280 1.64 -33.03 -5.67
CA LYS A 280 2.03 -34.07 -6.62
C LYS A 280 2.93 -33.50 -7.72
N PRO A 281 4.13 -34.06 -7.94
CA PRO A 281 5.00 -33.61 -9.03
C PRO A 281 4.42 -33.96 -10.40
N VAL A 282 4.46 -32.99 -11.31
CA VAL A 282 4.18 -33.17 -12.74
C VAL A 282 5.43 -32.72 -13.49
N ASN A 283 6.02 -33.61 -14.29
CA ASN A 283 7.32 -33.38 -14.95
C ASN A 283 8.45 -33.04 -13.95
N GLY A 284 8.44 -33.68 -12.78
CA GLY A 284 9.46 -33.49 -11.74
C GLY A 284 9.27 -32.28 -10.84
N GLU A 285 8.18 -31.51 -11.00
CA GLU A 285 7.92 -30.33 -10.18
C GLU A 285 6.46 -30.28 -9.68
N SER A 286 6.27 -30.00 -8.39
CA SER A 286 4.94 -29.80 -7.82
C SER A 286 4.32 -28.49 -8.32
N GLN A 287 3.00 -28.43 -8.37
CA GLN A 287 2.29 -27.17 -8.69
C GLN A 287 2.58 -26.10 -7.65
N LEU A 288 2.68 -26.49 -6.38
CA LEU A 288 2.95 -25.58 -5.28
C LEU A 288 4.33 -24.91 -5.44
N LYS A 289 5.38 -25.67 -5.83
CA LYS A 289 6.69 -25.10 -6.11
C LYS A 289 6.66 -24.13 -7.30
N ARG A 290 5.98 -24.48 -8.40
CA ARG A 290 5.86 -23.57 -9.56
C ARG A 290 5.20 -22.25 -9.18
N VAL A 291 4.09 -22.30 -8.42
CA VAL A 291 3.40 -21.10 -7.94
C VAL A 291 4.31 -20.30 -6.99
N PHE A 292 4.97 -20.98 -6.04
CA PHE A 292 5.89 -20.34 -5.11
C PHE A 292 7.01 -19.59 -5.84
N VAL A 293 7.65 -20.22 -6.82
CA VAL A 293 8.73 -19.61 -7.62
C VAL A 293 8.21 -18.37 -8.36
N LYS A 294 7.06 -18.46 -9.02
CA LYS A 294 6.42 -17.32 -9.71
C LYS A 294 6.17 -16.14 -8.77
N VAL A 295 5.57 -16.39 -7.61
CA VAL A 295 5.29 -15.34 -6.61
C VAL A 295 6.58 -14.70 -6.10
N VAL A 296 7.62 -15.49 -5.84
CA VAL A 296 8.92 -14.96 -5.39
C VAL A 296 9.63 -14.16 -6.48
N ASP A 297 9.57 -14.60 -7.72
CA ASP A 297 10.18 -13.90 -8.86
C ASP A 297 9.48 -12.59 -9.18
N ASP A 298 8.15 -12.60 -9.19
CA ASP A 298 7.38 -11.40 -9.57
C ASP A 298 7.24 -10.40 -8.44
N LEU A 299 7.13 -10.85 -7.18
CA LEU A 299 6.82 -9.97 -6.05
C LEU A 299 7.95 -9.79 -5.03
N GLY A 300 8.94 -10.69 -5.02
CA GLY A 300 10.00 -10.75 -3.99
C GLY A 300 10.76 -9.46 -3.76
N GLU A 301 11.05 -8.73 -4.84
CA GLU A 301 11.75 -7.45 -4.80
C GLU A 301 10.96 -6.40 -3.98
N TYR A 302 9.63 -6.36 -4.09
CA TYR A 302 8.83 -5.25 -3.55
C TYR A 302 8.54 -5.37 -2.07
N TYR A 303 8.13 -6.55 -1.60
CA TYR A 303 7.78 -6.73 -0.19
C TYR A 303 9.01 -6.81 0.74
N LYS A 304 10.22 -6.98 0.20
CA LYS A 304 11.47 -7.03 1.00
C LYS A 304 12.25 -5.73 1.06
N ILE A 305 12.07 -4.85 0.08
CA ILE A 305 12.76 -3.55 -0.01
C ILE A 305 12.07 -2.46 0.82
N GLY A 306 10.87 -2.72 1.37
CA GLY A 306 10.25 -1.83 2.35
C GLY A 306 9.26 -0.82 1.77
N LEU A 307 8.69 -1.08 0.58
CA LEU A 307 7.60 -0.29 -0.05
C LEU A 307 6.24 -0.41 0.69
N THR A 308 6.28 -0.65 2.00
CA THR A 308 5.27 -1.47 2.70
C THR A 308 3.85 -0.94 2.67
N THR A 309 3.57 0.36 2.56
CA THR A 309 2.18 0.86 2.55
C THR A 309 1.55 0.83 1.16
N ASP A 310 2.22 1.36 0.14
CA ASP A 310 1.62 1.50 -1.19
C ASP A 310 1.69 0.21 -2.02
N PHE A 311 2.78 -0.55 -1.89
CA PHE A 311 2.88 -1.90 -2.49
C PHE A 311 1.76 -2.80 -1.96
N THR A 312 1.58 -2.80 -0.66
CA THR A 312 0.58 -3.57 0.06
C THR A 312 -0.82 -3.19 -0.39
N GLY A 313 -1.13 -1.88 -0.49
CA GLY A 313 -2.38 -1.41 -1.07
C GLY A 313 -2.64 -1.95 -2.48
N LYS A 314 -1.63 -1.93 -3.37
CA LYS A 314 -1.73 -2.45 -4.74
C LYS A 314 -1.85 -3.98 -4.79
N LEU A 315 -1.01 -4.69 -4.04
CA LEU A 315 -1.06 -6.14 -3.86
C LEU A 315 -2.45 -6.58 -3.43
N PHE A 316 -3.01 -5.95 -2.40
CA PHE A 316 -4.34 -6.29 -1.92
C PHE A 316 -5.42 -5.92 -2.91
N ASN A 317 -5.34 -4.77 -3.57
CA ASN A 317 -6.29 -4.42 -4.63
C ASN A 317 -6.31 -5.47 -5.75
N GLU A 318 -5.15 -5.98 -6.17
CA GLU A 318 -5.08 -6.99 -7.22
C GLU A 318 -5.53 -8.37 -6.72
N MET A 319 -5.03 -8.84 -5.57
CA MET A 319 -5.46 -10.10 -4.98
C MET A 319 -6.97 -10.12 -4.69
N TYR A 320 -7.53 -8.96 -4.34
CA TYR A 320 -8.96 -8.79 -4.14
C TYR A 320 -9.75 -8.96 -5.45
N ARG A 321 -9.24 -8.48 -6.59
CA ARG A 321 -9.86 -8.69 -7.92
C ARG A 321 -9.88 -10.16 -8.36
N TRP A 322 -9.02 -11.01 -7.76
CA TRP A 322 -8.99 -12.44 -8.07
C TRP A 322 -10.17 -13.19 -7.47
N LEU A 323 -10.83 -12.60 -6.47
CA LEU A 323 -12.02 -13.11 -5.84
C LEU A 323 -13.24 -12.76 -6.73
N GLY A 324 -13.91 -13.77 -7.24
CA GLY A 324 -15.04 -13.72 -8.15
C GLY A 324 -16.33 -13.40 -7.43
N PHE A 325 -16.40 -12.20 -6.86
CA PHE A 325 -17.63 -11.69 -6.29
C PHE A 325 -18.70 -11.50 -7.38
N THR A 326 -19.96 -11.78 -7.04
CA THR A 326 -21.10 -11.40 -7.89
C THR A 326 -21.13 -9.88 -8.06
N GLN A 327 -21.76 -9.38 -9.13
CA GLN A 327 -21.81 -7.94 -9.43
C GLN A 327 -22.38 -7.11 -8.26
N ASP A 328 -23.34 -7.67 -7.51
CA ASP A 328 -23.88 -7.06 -6.30
C ASP A 328 -22.86 -7.03 -5.14
N LYS A 329 -22.11 -8.11 -4.92
CA LYS A 329 -21.04 -8.17 -3.89
C LYS A 329 -19.83 -7.29 -4.26
N LEU A 330 -19.54 -7.09 -5.55
CA LEU A 330 -18.49 -6.19 -6.03
C LEU A 330 -18.82 -4.72 -5.71
N ASN A 331 -20.10 -4.34 -5.73
CA ASN A 331 -20.54 -3.00 -5.36
C ASN A 331 -20.51 -2.74 -3.85
N ASP A 332 -20.53 -3.81 -3.04
CA ASP A 332 -20.56 -3.77 -1.57
C ASP A 332 -19.19 -3.78 -0.92
N VAL A 333 -18.13 -4.15 -1.64
CA VAL A 333 -16.82 -4.34 -1.04
C VAL A 333 -15.81 -3.51 -1.83
N VAL A 334 -15.73 -2.24 -1.45
CA VAL A 334 -14.90 -1.25 -2.12
C VAL A 334 -13.65 -0.99 -1.29
N LEU A 335 -12.46 -1.31 -1.82
CA LEU A 335 -11.21 -0.92 -1.16
C LEU A 335 -11.07 0.60 -1.08
N THR A 336 -11.00 1.11 0.14
CA THR A 336 -10.74 2.52 0.44
C THR A 336 -9.35 2.92 -0.03
N PRO A 337 -9.20 3.97 -0.87
CA PRO A 337 -7.89 4.49 -1.23
C PRO A 337 -7.08 4.92 0.01
N PRO A 338 -5.74 4.71 0.04
CA PRO A 338 -4.93 5.01 1.21
C PRO A 338 -5.06 6.45 1.73
N TYR A 339 -5.10 7.44 0.84
CA TYR A 339 -5.25 8.85 1.22
C TYR A 339 -6.60 9.15 1.90
N VAL A 340 -7.67 8.45 1.51
CA VAL A 340 -8.98 8.54 2.19
C VAL A 340 -8.96 7.81 3.52
N ALA A 341 -8.27 6.67 3.60
CA ALA A 341 -8.08 5.95 4.87
C ALA A 341 -7.35 6.83 5.90
N THR A 342 -6.29 7.54 5.47
CA THR A 342 -5.60 8.54 6.30
C THR A 342 -6.51 9.69 6.69
N LEU A 343 -7.31 10.22 5.75
CA LEU A 343 -8.30 11.25 6.05
C LEU A 343 -9.27 10.81 7.16
N LEU A 344 -9.83 9.59 7.06
CA LEU A 344 -10.74 9.06 8.10
C LEU A 344 -10.04 8.94 9.46
N ALA A 345 -8.80 8.45 9.51
CA ALA A 345 -8.04 8.37 10.76
C ALA A 345 -7.82 9.75 11.40
N ARG A 346 -7.44 10.76 10.60
CA ARG A 346 -7.27 12.14 11.07
C ARG A 346 -8.57 12.76 11.53
N LEU A 347 -9.66 12.58 10.77
CA LEU A 347 -10.99 13.06 11.14
C LEU A 347 -11.50 12.44 12.46
N ALA A 348 -11.15 11.17 12.71
CA ALA A 348 -11.41 10.48 13.97
C ALA A 348 -10.40 10.82 15.09
N ARG A 349 -9.52 11.81 14.88
CA ARG A 349 -8.54 12.30 15.88
C ARG A 349 -7.61 11.22 16.43
N VAL A 350 -7.26 10.25 15.58
CA VAL A 350 -6.33 9.18 15.95
C VAL A 350 -4.96 9.78 16.29
N ASN A 351 -4.44 9.39 17.45
CA ASN A 351 -3.11 9.74 17.94
C ASN A 351 -2.44 8.51 18.56
N LYS A 352 -1.20 8.62 19.03
CA LYS A 352 -0.43 7.49 19.57
C LYS A 352 -1.16 6.73 20.68
N ASP A 353 -2.04 7.35 21.45
CA ASP A 353 -2.76 6.75 22.58
C ASP A 353 -4.17 6.24 22.25
N SER A 354 -4.63 6.45 21.02
CA SER A 354 -5.95 5.97 20.57
C SER A 354 -6.05 4.46 20.52
N TYR A 355 -7.26 3.95 20.73
CA TYR A 355 -7.66 2.56 20.51
C TYR A 355 -8.71 2.54 19.39
N VAL A 356 -8.37 1.91 18.27
CA VAL A 356 -9.10 2.05 17.00
C VAL A 356 -9.90 0.79 16.68
N TRP A 357 -11.18 0.98 16.40
CA TRP A 357 -12.06 -0.04 15.83
C TRP A 357 -12.30 0.13 14.33
N ASP A 358 -12.40 -1.01 13.66
CA ASP A 358 -12.94 -1.15 12.31
C ASP A 358 -13.82 -2.41 12.24
N PHE A 359 -15.13 -2.25 12.02
CA PHE A 359 -16.10 -3.34 12.06
C PHE A 359 -16.32 -4.02 10.69
N ALA A 360 -15.67 -3.51 9.64
CA ALA A 360 -15.72 -4.06 8.29
C ALA A 360 -14.31 -3.94 7.67
N THR A 361 -13.35 -4.62 8.30
CA THR A 361 -11.92 -4.35 8.13
C THR A 361 -11.41 -4.57 6.72
N GLY A 362 -12.02 -5.47 5.94
CA GLY A 362 -11.52 -5.80 4.62
C GLY A 362 -10.07 -6.27 4.71
N SER A 363 -9.20 -5.77 3.83
CA SER A 363 -7.75 -6.04 3.88
C SER A 363 -6.99 -5.26 4.96
N ALA A 364 -7.68 -4.64 5.91
CA ALA A 364 -7.14 -3.78 6.98
C ALA A 364 -6.52 -2.44 6.54
N GLY A 365 -6.90 -1.92 5.36
CA GLY A 365 -6.39 -0.63 4.86
C GLY A 365 -6.63 0.54 5.82
N LEU A 366 -7.82 0.62 6.44
CA LEU A 366 -8.16 1.65 7.42
C LEU A 366 -7.30 1.54 8.69
N LEU A 367 -7.20 0.34 9.27
CA LEU A 367 -6.39 0.12 10.47
C LEU A 367 -4.90 0.37 10.25
N VAL A 368 -4.38 0.07 9.05
CA VAL A 368 -3.00 0.41 8.69
C VAL A 368 -2.81 1.92 8.59
N ALA A 369 -3.76 2.65 8.00
CA ALA A 369 -3.71 4.10 7.96
C ALA A 369 -3.72 4.71 9.37
N ALA A 370 -4.60 4.21 10.25
CA ALA A 370 -4.63 4.61 11.65
C ALA A 370 -3.31 4.31 12.35
N MET A 371 -2.80 3.08 12.24
CA MET A 371 -1.51 2.69 12.83
C MET A 371 -0.37 3.62 12.40
N ASN A 372 -0.32 3.99 11.12
CA ASN A 372 0.72 4.89 10.63
C ASN A 372 0.62 6.28 11.26
N GLU A 373 -0.58 6.86 11.36
CA GLU A 373 -0.77 8.14 12.05
C GLU A 373 -0.37 8.04 13.54
N MET A 374 -0.69 6.94 14.20
CA MET A 374 -0.27 6.69 15.60
C MET A 374 1.25 6.58 15.76
N LEU A 375 1.93 5.93 14.82
CA LEU A 375 3.38 5.80 14.83
C LEU A 375 4.07 7.13 14.49
N ILE A 376 3.51 7.93 13.59
CA ILE A 376 3.98 9.29 13.28
C ILE A 376 3.87 10.16 14.54
N ASP A 377 2.68 10.21 15.14
CA ASP A 377 2.43 10.98 16.37
C ASP A 377 3.33 10.52 17.53
N ALA A 378 3.58 9.21 17.67
CA ALA A 378 4.53 8.69 18.66
C ALA A 378 5.96 9.20 18.42
N ARG A 379 6.44 9.21 17.17
CA ARG A 379 7.79 9.66 16.82
C ARG A 379 7.97 11.17 16.99
N GLU A 380 6.91 11.94 16.76
CA GLU A 380 6.94 13.40 16.92
C GLU A 380 6.92 13.80 18.40
N ASN A 381 6.22 13.05 19.26
CA ASN A 381 5.99 13.42 20.65
C ASN A 381 6.80 12.63 21.70
N ILE A 382 7.44 11.51 21.34
CA ILE A 382 8.26 10.71 22.25
C ILE A 382 9.74 10.83 21.86
N HIS A 383 10.51 11.49 22.71
CA HIS A 383 11.95 11.72 22.46
C HIS A 383 12.86 10.64 23.06
N SER A 384 12.34 9.78 23.95
CA SER A 384 13.08 8.65 24.52
C SER A 384 13.04 7.46 23.55
N PRO A 385 14.20 6.97 23.05
CA PRO A 385 14.22 5.84 22.12
C PRO A 385 13.61 4.56 22.69
N ASN A 386 13.79 4.31 24.00
CA ASN A 386 13.25 3.12 24.67
C ASN A 386 11.72 3.23 24.83
N GLU A 387 11.23 4.40 25.24
CA GLU A 387 9.79 4.64 25.37
C GLU A 387 9.10 4.58 24.02
N LEU A 388 9.72 5.16 22.98
CA LEU A 388 9.22 5.09 21.61
C LEU A 388 9.13 3.63 21.14
N GLN A 389 10.18 2.83 21.34
CA GLN A 389 10.17 1.42 20.96
C GLN A 389 9.06 0.63 21.68
N LEU A 390 8.87 0.85 22.99
CA LEU A 390 7.80 0.22 23.74
C LEU A 390 6.41 0.67 23.25
N LYS A 391 6.25 1.96 22.97
CA LYS A 391 4.99 2.51 22.48
C LYS A 391 4.65 2.00 21.07
N GLU A 392 5.62 1.97 20.16
CA GLU A 392 5.43 1.40 18.81
C GLU A 392 5.03 -0.08 18.89
N ALA A 393 5.62 -0.85 19.82
CA ALA A 393 5.23 -2.24 20.07
C ALA A 393 3.81 -2.36 20.64
N GLN A 394 3.44 -1.48 21.59
CA GLN A 394 2.10 -1.44 22.16
C GLN A 394 1.02 -1.09 21.13
N ILE A 395 1.27 -0.09 20.28
CA ILE A 395 0.36 0.31 19.20
C ILE A 395 0.04 -0.90 18.32
N LYS A 396 1.08 -1.61 17.87
CA LYS A 396 0.95 -2.79 17.00
C LYS A 396 0.24 -3.96 17.68
N ALA A 397 0.48 -4.18 18.98
CA ALA A 397 -0.04 -5.35 19.67
C ALA A 397 -1.45 -5.17 20.27
N GLU A 398 -1.80 -3.97 20.72
CA GLU A 398 -2.95 -3.78 21.62
C GLU A 398 -3.97 -2.73 21.18
N GLN A 399 -3.59 -1.78 20.33
CA GLN A 399 -4.40 -0.58 20.10
C GLN A 399 -5.27 -0.63 18.83
N LEU A 400 -5.21 -1.73 18.08
CA LEU A 400 -5.96 -1.92 16.82
C LEU A 400 -6.80 -3.19 16.90
N LEU A 401 -8.10 -3.08 16.61
CA LEU A 401 -9.01 -4.22 16.51
C LEU A 401 -9.91 -4.08 15.28
N GLY A 402 -9.88 -5.14 14.47
CA GLY A 402 -10.62 -5.24 13.22
C GLY A 402 -11.47 -6.49 13.17
N LEU A 403 -12.61 -6.43 12.47
CA LEU A 403 -13.50 -7.56 12.22
C LEU A 403 -13.70 -7.74 10.73
N GLU A 404 -13.48 -8.97 10.24
CA GLU A 404 -13.71 -9.36 8.85
C GLU A 404 -14.43 -10.71 8.82
N VAL A 405 -15.54 -10.81 8.12
CA VAL A 405 -16.35 -12.03 8.09
C VAL A 405 -15.81 -13.04 7.08
N LEU A 406 -15.26 -12.60 5.94
CA LEU A 406 -14.78 -13.47 4.87
C LEU A 406 -13.36 -13.95 5.15
N SER A 407 -13.18 -15.26 5.33
CA SER A 407 -11.87 -15.84 5.70
C SER A 407 -10.75 -15.54 4.69
N SER A 408 -11.07 -15.46 3.39
CA SER A 408 -10.08 -15.11 2.35
C SER A 408 -9.58 -13.67 2.47
N ILE A 409 -10.47 -12.73 2.78
CA ILE A 409 -10.13 -11.32 3.01
C ILE A 409 -9.44 -11.15 4.37
N TYR A 410 -9.88 -11.88 5.39
CA TYR A 410 -9.22 -11.92 6.69
C TYR A 410 -7.74 -12.31 6.57
N MET A 411 -7.40 -13.30 5.73
CA MET A 411 -6.00 -13.68 5.49
C MET A 411 -5.19 -12.55 4.80
N LEU A 412 -5.82 -11.73 3.97
CA LEU A 412 -5.21 -10.52 3.41
C LEU A 412 -4.92 -9.49 4.51
N ALA A 413 -5.87 -9.24 5.43
CA ALA A 413 -5.66 -8.36 6.57
C ALA A 413 -4.52 -8.83 7.48
N ILE A 414 -4.43 -10.15 7.74
CA ILE A 414 -3.31 -10.73 8.49
C ILE A 414 -1.98 -10.49 7.78
N LEU A 415 -1.92 -10.74 6.46
CA LEU A 415 -0.70 -10.47 5.69
C LEU A 415 -0.33 -8.99 5.76
N ASN A 416 -1.31 -8.09 5.66
CA ASN A 416 -1.10 -6.64 5.70
C ASN A 416 -0.41 -6.23 7.01
N MET A 417 -0.97 -6.67 8.14
CA MET A 417 -0.38 -6.40 9.45
C MET A 417 1.04 -6.98 9.60
N ILE A 418 1.27 -8.21 9.13
CA ILE A 418 2.61 -8.83 9.16
C ILE A 418 3.63 -8.02 8.37
N LEU A 419 3.25 -7.50 7.19
CA LEU A 419 4.11 -6.65 6.36
C LEU A 419 4.43 -5.30 7.02
N MET A 420 3.53 -4.78 7.85
CA MET A 420 3.76 -3.59 8.69
C MET A 420 4.62 -3.89 9.94
N GLY A 421 5.10 -5.13 10.07
CA GLY A 421 5.88 -5.59 11.21
C GLY A 421 5.03 -5.90 12.44
N ASP A 422 3.70 -5.96 12.30
CA ASP A 422 2.78 -6.36 13.34
C ASP A 422 2.38 -7.85 13.21
N GLY A 423 2.65 -8.64 14.25
CA GLY A 423 2.21 -10.03 14.36
C GLY A 423 0.94 -10.22 15.20
N SER A 424 0.46 -9.17 15.87
CA SER A 424 -0.29 -9.25 17.11
C SER A 424 -1.63 -8.50 17.12
N SER A 425 -1.92 -7.59 16.16
CA SER A 425 -3.21 -6.88 16.11
C SER A 425 -4.42 -7.79 16.26
N ASN A 426 -5.49 -7.25 16.84
CA ASN A 426 -6.74 -7.97 17.10
C ASN A 426 -7.63 -7.97 15.84
N ILE A 427 -7.13 -8.52 14.74
CA ILE A 427 -7.96 -8.77 13.55
C ILE A 427 -8.68 -10.11 13.76
N LEU A 428 -10.01 -10.10 13.76
CA LEU A 428 -10.86 -11.25 14.09
C LEU A 428 -11.67 -11.69 12.88
N ASN A 429 -11.67 -12.99 12.58
CA ASN A 429 -12.55 -13.54 11.56
C ASN A 429 -13.95 -13.81 12.14
N LYS A 430 -14.78 -12.77 12.26
CA LYS A 430 -16.10 -12.80 12.92
C LYS A 430 -17.09 -11.84 12.27
N ASP A 431 -18.38 -12.09 12.44
CA ASP A 431 -19.44 -11.13 12.16
C ASP A 431 -19.50 -10.06 13.28
N SER A 432 -19.27 -8.79 12.94
CA SER A 432 -19.26 -7.68 13.91
C SER A 432 -20.65 -7.30 14.44
N LEU A 433 -21.72 -7.69 13.76
CA LEU A 433 -23.10 -7.44 14.19
C LEU A 433 -23.61 -8.55 15.10
N ALA A 434 -23.29 -9.81 14.79
CA ALA A 434 -23.80 -10.99 15.48
C ALA A 434 -22.88 -11.52 16.58
N ASP A 435 -21.57 -11.59 16.33
CA ASP A 435 -20.64 -12.44 17.11
C ASP A 435 -19.59 -11.65 17.92
N PHE A 436 -19.65 -10.32 17.88
CA PHE A 436 -18.72 -9.44 18.59
C PHE A 436 -19.31 -8.87 19.88
N ASP A 437 -18.57 -9.04 20.96
CA ASP A 437 -18.95 -8.65 22.33
C ASP A 437 -18.21 -7.40 22.85
N GLY A 438 -17.34 -6.80 22.03
CA GLY A 438 -16.59 -5.59 22.39
C GLY A 438 -15.28 -5.86 23.13
N LYS A 439 -14.86 -7.13 23.24
CA LYS A 439 -13.63 -7.51 23.94
C LYS A 439 -12.47 -7.77 22.97
N TYR A 440 -11.27 -7.82 23.52
CA TYR A 440 -10.11 -8.33 22.79
C TYR A 440 -10.37 -9.76 22.31
N GLY A 441 -9.96 -10.09 21.09
CA GLY A 441 -10.03 -11.47 20.60
C GLY A 441 -8.78 -12.30 20.89
N PHE A 442 -7.65 -11.64 21.16
CA PHE A 442 -6.37 -12.27 21.49
C PHE A 442 -5.66 -11.53 22.63
N GLY A 443 -4.80 -12.25 23.37
CA GLY A 443 -4.02 -11.69 24.48
C GLY A 443 -4.88 -11.39 25.72
N LYS A 444 -5.66 -10.32 25.68
CA LYS A 444 -6.48 -9.79 26.80
C LYS A 444 -7.96 -10.18 26.70
N THR A 445 -8.27 -11.42 26.33
CA THR A 445 -9.63 -11.85 25.88
C THR A 445 -10.76 -11.64 26.90
N GLY A 446 -10.44 -11.47 28.19
CA GLY A 446 -11.43 -11.14 29.21
C GLY A 446 -11.78 -9.64 29.30
N GLU A 447 -10.97 -8.77 28.70
CA GLU A 447 -11.04 -7.31 28.84
C GLU A 447 -11.83 -6.65 27.69
N LYS A 448 -12.59 -5.60 28.01
CA LYS A 448 -13.24 -4.74 27.01
C LYS A 448 -12.14 -4.01 26.23
N PHE A 449 -12.26 -3.98 24.90
CA PHE A 449 -11.39 -3.15 24.08
C PHE A 449 -11.81 -1.68 24.26
N PRO A 450 -10.93 -0.79 24.74
CA PRO A 450 -11.30 0.55 25.16
C PRO A 450 -11.32 1.53 23.98
N ALA A 451 -12.06 1.22 22.91
CA ALA A 451 -12.07 2.03 21.70
C ALA A 451 -12.49 3.48 21.97
N ASP A 452 -11.68 4.41 21.49
CA ASP A 452 -11.94 5.86 21.48
C ASP A 452 -11.83 6.47 20.07
N ALA A 453 -11.52 5.64 19.07
CA ALA A 453 -11.59 5.98 17.66
C ALA A 453 -12.31 4.88 16.87
N PHE A 454 -13.18 5.26 15.95
CA PHE A 454 -13.84 4.33 15.03
C PHE A 454 -13.76 4.85 13.60
N ILE A 455 -13.23 4.03 12.70
CA ILE A 455 -13.14 4.35 11.28
C ILE A 455 -13.78 3.23 10.47
N LEU A 456 -14.57 3.60 9.45
CA LEU A 456 -15.36 2.60 8.74
C LEU A 456 -15.61 2.97 7.27
N ASN A 457 -15.51 1.96 6.41
CA ASN A 457 -16.13 1.90 5.09
C ASN A 457 -16.96 0.60 5.04
N PRO A 458 -18.26 0.64 5.38
CA PRO A 458 -19.07 -0.57 5.52
C PRO A 458 -19.56 -1.08 4.15
N PRO A 459 -20.05 -2.33 4.09
CA PRO A 459 -20.78 -2.78 2.90
C PRO A 459 -22.09 -2.02 2.74
N TYR A 460 -22.25 -1.36 1.59
CA TYR A 460 -23.36 -0.42 1.37
C TYR A 460 -24.72 -1.09 1.15
N SER A 461 -24.80 -2.38 0.81
CA SER A 461 -26.07 -3.12 0.79
C SER A 461 -26.61 -3.45 2.19
N ALA A 462 -25.78 -3.34 3.23
CA ALA A 462 -26.24 -3.61 4.59
C ALA A 462 -27.31 -2.59 5.02
N LYS A 463 -28.10 -2.96 6.04
CA LYS A 463 -29.23 -2.15 6.49
C LYS A 463 -28.81 -0.71 6.81
N GLY A 464 -29.61 0.25 6.34
CA GLY A 464 -29.30 1.67 6.46
C GLY A 464 -28.05 2.09 5.68
N ASN A 465 -27.78 1.44 4.54
CA ASN A 465 -26.55 1.59 3.76
C ASN A 465 -25.25 1.34 4.54
N GLY A 466 -25.29 0.47 5.55
CA GLY A 466 -24.16 0.23 6.46
C GLY A 466 -24.24 0.99 7.79
N MET A 467 -25.21 1.90 7.99
CA MET A 467 -25.39 2.58 9.28
C MET A 467 -25.70 1.63 10.44
N ILE A 468 -26.13 0.40 10.18
CA ILE A 468 -26.26 -0.64 11.22
C ILE A 468 -24.92 -0.93 11.93
N PHE A 469 -23.80 -0.94 11.20
CA PHE A 469 -22.46 -1.12 11.78
C PHE A 469 -22.07 0.08 12.63
N VAL A 470 -22.35 1.29 12.13
CA VAL A 470 -22.09 2.55 12.84
C VAL A 470 -22.86 2.59 14.15
N GLN A 471 -24.17 2.32 14.12
CA GLN A 471 -25.00 2.28 15.32
C GLN A 471 -24.48 1.26 16.34
N LYS A 472 -24.15 0.04 15.88
CA LYS A 472 -23.62 -1.03 16.74
C LYS A 472 -22.30 -0.61 17.40
N ALA A 473 -21.32 -0.14 16.63
CA ALA A 473 -20.02 0.27 17.15
C ALA A 473 -20.14 1.42 18.15
N LEU A 474 -20.84 2.50 17.79
CA LEU A 474 -21.00 3.67 18.65
C LEU A 474 -21.76 3.36 19.94
N SER A 475 -22.70 2.41 19.93
CA SER A 475 -23.40 1.97 21.15
C SER A 475 -22.47 1.31 22.17
N MET A 476 -21.35 0.71 21.70
CA MET A 476 -20.38 -0.04 22.50
C MET A 476 -19.20 0.81 23.00
N MET A 477 -18.92 1.93 22.33
CA MET A 477 -17.89 2.89 22.71
C MET A 477 -18.36 3.76 23.89
N ASP A 478 -17.43 4.17 24.76
CA ASP A 478 -17.76 5.00 25.93
C ASP A 478 -17.41 6.49 25.73
N LYS A 479 -16.57 6.81 24.75
CA LYS A 479 -16.08 8.15 24.43
C LYS A 479 -15.42 8.18 23.05
N GLY A 480 -14.95 9.35 22.65
CA GLY A 480 -14.05 9.51 21.51
C GLY A 480 -14.74 9.98 20.25
N TYR A 481 -14.19 9.59 19.10
CA TYR A 481 -14.61 10.10 17.79
C TYR A 481 -14.75 8.99 16.76
N ALA A 482 -15.61 9.23 15.77
CA ALA A 482 -15.75 8.32 14.65
C ALA A 482 -15.76 9.07 13.32
N ALA A 483 -15.17 8.48 12.29
CA ALA A 483 -15.24 8.96 10.91
C ALA A 483 -15.63 7.81 9.99
N VAL A 484 -16.76 7.92 9.31
CA VAL A 484 -17.31 6.83 8.48
C VAL A 484 -17.62 7.34 7.09
N ILE A 485 -17.19 6.61 6.05
CA ILE A 485 -17.55 6.91 4.66
C ILE A 485 -18.76 6.06 4.26
N ILE A 486 -19.79 6.69 3.71
CA ILE A 486 -21.07 6.03 3.40
C ILE A 486 -21.76 6.66 2.19
N GLN A 487 -22.71 5.95 1.58
CA GLN A 487 -23.50 6.48 0.47
C GLN A 487 -24.37 7.67 0.89
N SER A 488 -24.52 8.65 0.00
CA SER A 488 -25.33 9.86 0.21
C SER A 488 -26.74 9.56 0.71
N SER A 489 -27.38 8.53 0.15
CA SER A 489 -28.75 8.17 0.52
C SER A 489 -28.93 7.77 1.98
N ALA A 490 -27.85 7.46 2.72
CA ALA A 490 -27.91 7.22 4.16
C ALA A 490 -28.30 8.50 4.93
N GLY A 491 -27.79 9.66 4.49
CA GLY A 491 -28.08 10.95 5.12
C GLY A 491 -29.33 11.64 4.60
N THR A 492 -30.00 11.06 3.59
CA THR A 492 -31.18 11.64 2.91
C THR A 492 -32.36 10.67 2.84
N GLY A 493 -32.53 9.83 3.86
CA GLY A 493 -33.77 9.05 4.06
C GLY A 493 -33.65 7.52 4.11
N LYS A 494 -32.60 6.89 3.56
CA LYS A 494 -32.48 5.42 3.59
C LYS A 494 -32.05 4.84 4.94
N ALA A 495 -31.49 5.67 5.83
CA ALA A 495 -31.01 5.25 7.15
C ALA A 495 -31.66 6.00 8.31
N THR A 496 -32.81 6.65 8.08
CA THR A 496 -33.50 7.54 9.04
C THR A 496 -33.62 6.95 10.45
N GLU A 497 -34.06 5.70 10.57
CA GLU A 497 -34.18 5.01 11.87
C GLU A 497 -32.85 4.80 12.60
N TYR A 498 -31.77 4.52 11.86
CA TYR A 498 -30.43 4.38 12.43
C TYR A 498 -29.87 5.74 12.83
N ASN A 499 -30.04 6.75 11.97
CA ASN A 499 -29.58 8.12 12.19
C ASN A 499 -30.18 8.70 13.48
N LYS A 500 -31.50 8.58 13.68
CA LYS A 500 -32.18 9.01 14.92
C LYS A 500 -31.62 8.31 16.15
N LYS A 501 -31.41 6.99 16.08
CA LYS A 501 -30.85 6.21 17.21
C LYS A 501 -29.42 6.62 17.53
N ILE A 502 -28.62 6.91 16.50
CA ILE A 502 -27.24 7.39 16.68
C ILE A 502 -27.25 8.75 17.37
N LEU A 503 -28.08 9.71 16.93
CA LEU A 503 -28.11 11.07 17.50
C LEU A 503 -28.61 11.12 18.95
N LYS A 504 -29.37 10.12 19.41
CA LYS A 504 -29.77 10.01 20.83
C LYS A 504 -28.59 9.85 21.78
N GLU A 505 -27.47 9.30 21.31
CA GLU A 505 -26.30 9.04 22.14
C GLU A 505 -25.02 9.70 21.60
N ASN A 506 -25.04 10.25 20.39
CA ASN A 506 -23.85 10.76 19.70
C ASN A 506 -24.16 12.06 18.97
N THR A 507 -23.12 12.84 18.67
CA THR A 507 -23.25 14.15 18.04
C THR A 507 -22.60 14.11 16.66
N LEU A 508 -23.34 14.39 15.59
CA LEU A 508 -22.75 14.65 14.28
C LEU A 508 -21.99 15.98 14.31
N LEU A 509 -20.72 15.97 13.96
CA LEU A 509 -19.84 17.15 13.92
C LEU A 509 -19.67 17.68 12.50
N ALA A 510 -19.61 16.80 11.52
CA ALA A 510 -19.40 17.17 10.13
C ALA A 510 -20.04 16.17 9.14
N SER A 511 -20.45 16.71 8.00
CA SER A 511 -20.90 15.99 6.81
C SER A 511 -20.10 16.49 5.61
N ILE A 512 -19.33 15.59 5.00
CA ILE A 512 -18.32 15.93 3.99
C ILE A 512 -18.67 15.18 2.71
N LYS A 513 -19.09 15.89 1.67
CA LYS A 513 -19.41 15.31 0.37
C LYS A 513 -18.12 14.96 -0.37
N MET A 514 -17.89 13.69 -0.65
CA MET A 514 -16.66 13.24 -1.31
C MET A 514 -16.74 13.36 -2.85
N PRO A 515 -15.62 13.27 -3.58
CA PRO A 515 -15.67 13.21 -5.05
C PRO A 515 -16.52 12.04 -5.55
N ALA A 516 -17.41 12.29 -6.51
CA ALA A 516 -18.24 11.24 -7.13
C ALA A 516 -17.38 10.20 -7.87
N ASP A 517 -16.16 10.57 -8.25
CA ASP A 517 -15.21 9.75 -8.96
C ASP A 517 -14.29 8.91 -8.05
N LEU A 518 -14.47 9.00 -6.72
CA LEU A 518 -13.56 8.40 -5.74
C LEU A 518 -13.43 6.88 -5.87
N PHE A 519 -14.53 6.20 -6.21
CA PHE A 519 -14.61 4.74 -6.32
C PHE A 519 -14.82 4.25 -7.75
N ILE A 520 -14.41 5.04 -8.75
CA ILE A 520 -14.63 4.69 -10.16
C ILE A 520 -14.09 3.32 -10.53
N GLY A 521 -14.89 2.60 -11.31
CA GLY A 521 -14.63 1.22 -11.72
C GLY A 521 -15.02 0.18 -10.67
N LYS A 522 -15.48 0.60 -9.48
CA LYS A 522 -15.97 -0.27 -8.40
C LYS A 522 -17.38 0.11 -7.95
N SER A 523 -17.69 1.40 -7.83
CA SER A 523 -19.04 1.90 -7.53
C SER A 523 -19.22 3.32 -8.08
N SER A 524 -20.42 3.66 -8.57
CA SER A 524 -20.75 4.99 -9.13
C SER A 524 -21.57 5.86 -8.16
N VAL A 525 -21.53 5.54 -6.87
CA VAL A 525 -22.38 6.19 -5.87
C VAL A 525 -21.69 7.40 -5.26
N GLN A 526 -22.44 8.48 -5.11
CA GLN A 526 -22.00 9.64 -4.33
C GLN A 526 -21.82 9.21 -2.87
N THR A 527 -20.67 9.51 -2.29
CA THR A 527 -20.36 9.18 -0.88
C THR A 527 -20.14 10.43 -0.05
N TYR A 528 -20.31 10.27 1.25
CA TYR A 528 -20.11 11.29 2.27
C TYR A 528 -19.28 10.70 3.40
N ILE A 529 -18.45 11.51 4.04
CA ILE A 529 -17.86 11.19 5.35
C ILE A 529 -18.70 11.87 6.43
N TYR A 530 -19.14 11.09 7.41
CA TYR A 530 -19.76 11.61 8.63
C TYR A 530 -18.77 11.49 9.79
N VAL A 531 -18.61 12.59 10.53
CA VAL A 531 -17.74 12.65 11.72
C VAL A 531 -18.60 12.79 12.96
N PHE A 532 -18.41 11.92 13.95
CA PHE A 532 -19.18 11.91 15.19
C PHE A 532 -18.30 12.16 16.41
N GLN A 533 -18.87 12.83 17.40
CA GLN A 533 -18.44 12.74 18.79
C GLN A 533 -19.31 11.71 19.51
N VAL A 534 -18.65 10.78 20.20
CA VAL A 534 -19.28 9.57 20.73
C VAL A 534 -19.71 9.76 22.19
N LYS A 535 -20.88 9.19 22.55
CA LYS A 535 -21.50 9.29 23.89
C LYS A 535 -21.87 10.71 24.35
N ILE A 536 -22.11 11.61 23.40
CA ILE A 536 -22.70 12.92 23.64
C ILE A 536 -23.94 13.07 22.75
N PRO A 537 -25.17 13.08 23.30
CA PRO A 537 -26.40 13.25 22.52
C PRO A 537 -26.39 14.54 21.69
N HIS A 538 -26.88 14.47 20.45
CA HIS A 538 -26.93 15.63 19.57
C HIS A 538 -27.94 16.67 20.08
N ASN A 539 -27.52 17.93 20.14
CA ASN A 539 -28.39 19.06 20.43
C ASN A 539 -28.81 19.72 19.12
N ALA A 540 -30.09 20.02 18.91
CA ALA A 540 -30.57 20.68 17.68
C ALA A 540 -29.93 22.05 17.40
N LYS A 541 -29.34 22.70 18.41
CA LYS A 541 -28.58 23.95 18.26
C LYS A 541 -27.08 23.75 18.01
N GLN A 542 -26.61 22.50 18.06
CA GLN A 542 -25.22 22.17 17.79
C GLN A 542 -24.92 22.42 16.31
N ALA A 543 -23.88 23.19 16.05
CA ALA A 543 -23.42 23.41 14.69
C ALA A 543 -22.83 22.12 14.10
N VAL A 544 -23.29 21.77 12.91
CA VAL A 544 -22.74 20.73 12.04
C VAL A 544 -22.01 21.43 10.89
N LYS A 545 -20.79 20.97 10.60
CA LYS A 545 -19.97 21.49 9.50
C LYS A 545 -20.30 20.73 8.21
N PHE A 546 -20.79 21.43 7.21
CA PHE A 546 -21.07 20.87 5.89
C PHE A 546 -19.97 21.30 4.93
N ILE A 547 -19.33 20.31 4.30
CA ILE A 547 -18.17 20.52 3.43
C ILE A 547 -18.45 19.87 2.07
N ASP A 548 -18.51 20.65 1.00
CA ASP A 548 -18.48 20.14 -0.36
C ASP A 548 -17.03 19.87 -0.78
N PHE A 549 -16.61 18.61 -0.61
CA PHE A 549 -15.28 18.14 -1.01
C PHE A 549 -15.33 17.37 -2.33
N SER A 550 -16.31 17.68 -3.19
CA SER A 550 -16.45 17.03 -4.50
C SER A 550 -15.24 17.30 -5.40
N ASN A 551 -14.58 18.45 -5.23
CA ASN A 551 -13.30 18.77 -5.83
C ASN A 551 -12.20 18.64 -4.76
N ASP A 552 -11.54 17.49 -4.74
CA ASP A 552 -10.48 17.22 -3.77
C ASP A 552 -9.07 17.55 -4.28
N GLY A 553 -8.97 18.21 -5.44
CA GLY A 553 -7.71 18.59 -6.07
C GLY A 553 -7.00 17.45 -6.80
N TYR A 554 -7.49 16.21 -6.72
CA TYR A 554 -6.95 15.09 -7.48
C TYR A 554 -7.67 14.94 -8.83
N ALA A 555 -6.89 14.81 -9.90
CA ALA A 555 -7.39 14.34 -11.19
C ALA A 555 -7.32 12.81 -11.27
N ARG A 556 -8.48 12.16 -11.48
CA ARG A 556 -8.60 10.72 -11.68
C ARG A 556 -8.83 10.38 -13.15
N SER A 557 -8.14 9.36 -13.67
CA SER A 557 -8.34 8.92 -15.06
C SER A 557 -9.30 7.73 -15.14
N ASN A 558 -10.40 7.87 -15.89
CA ASN A 558 -11.38 6.80 -16.12
C ASN A 558 -10.98 5.79 -17.19
N ARG A 559 -9.79 5.91 -17.80
CA ARG A 559 -9.38 5.01 -18.86
C ARG A 559 -8.88 3.71 -18.24
N LYS A 560 -9.50 2.58 -18.59
CA LYS A 560 -9.03 1.19 -18.28
C LYS A 560 -7.56 0.88 -18.63
N LYS A 561 -6.82 1.83 -19.25
CA LYS A 561 -5.42 1.73 -19.68
C LYS A 561 -4.53 2.89 -19.17
N ALA A 562 -5.00 3.76 -18.29
CA ALA A 562 -4.17 4.85 -17.77
C ALA A 562 -3.09 4.29 -16.81
N ARG A 563 -1.85 4.75 -16.99
CA ARG A 563 -0.65 4.27 -16.28
C ARG A 563 -0.48 4.90 -14.89
N ASN A 564 -0.99 6.11 -14.68
CA ASN A 564 -1.14 6.77 -13.38
C ASN A 564 -2.59 7.25 -13.25
N ASN A 565 -3.30 6.74 -12.24
CA ASN A 565 -4.74 6.94 -12.09
C ASN A 565 -5.11 8.10 -11.15
N LEU A 566 -4.13 8.71 -10.48
CA LEU A 566 -4.32 9.81 -9.55
C LEU A 566 -3.17 10.81 -9.72
N VAL A 567 -3.48 12.07 -10.02
CA VAL A 567 -2.51 13.15 -10.15
C VAL A 567 -2.96 14.29 -9.27
N ASP A 568 -2.05 14.82 -8.45
CA ASP A 568 -2.29 16.08 -7.73
C ASP A 568 -2.37 17.21 -8.75
N ALA A 569 -3.59 17.66 -9.06
CA ALA A 569 -3.87 18.64 -10.09
C ALA A 569 -4.06 20.05 -9.51
N ASP A 570 -4.49 20.12 -8.25
CA ASP A 570 -4.77 21.39 -7.56
C ASP A 570 -4.64 21.24 -6.04
N ARG A 571 -3.39 21.23 -5.56
CA ARG A 571 -3.03 21.29 -4.12
C ARG A 571 -3.78 20.24 -3.29
N ALA A 572 -3.94 19.02 -3.81
CA ALA A 572 -4.78 17.99 -3.20
C ALA A 572 -4.35 17.72 -1.75
N LYS A 573 -3.05 17.50 -1.50
CA LYS A 573 -2.54 17.26 -0.14
C LYS A 573 -2.94 18.35 0.87
N GLU A 574 -2.90 19.61 0.45
CA GLU A 574 -3.25 20.76 1.29
C GLU A 574 -4.77 20.84 1.52
N ARG A 575 -5.58 20.56 0.49
CA ARG A 575 -7.05 20.49 0.61
C ARG A 575 -7.48 19.42 1.60
N TYR A 576 -6.87 18.23 1.56
CA TYR A 576 -7.14 17.17 2.53
C TYR A 576 -6.81 17.60 3.97
N GLN A 577 -5.71 18.34 4.17
CA GLN A 577 -5.35 18.88 5.47
C GLN A 577 -6.36 19.94 5.94
N GLU A 578 -6.76 20.85 5.06
CA GLU A 578 -7.74 21.88 5.39
C GLU A 578 -9.10 21.31 5.76
N VAL A 579 -9.56 20.21 5.13
CA VAL A 579 -10.78 19.51 5.56
C VAL A 579 -10.67 19.04 7.02
N VAL A 580 -9.53 18.46 7.41
CA VAL A 580 -9.29 18.04 8.81
C VAL A 580 -9.36 19.25 9.74
N ASP A 581 -8.66 20.34 9.39
CA ASP A 581 -8.57 21.55 10.19
C ASP A 581 -9.94 22.23 10.34
N LEU A 582 -10.73 22.33 9.25
CA LEU A 582 -12.09 22.84 9.28
C LEU A 582 -12.98 22.01 10.21
N VAL A 583 -12.89 20.67 10.16
CA VAL A 583 -13.66 19.81 11.07
C VAL A 583 -13.24 20.02 12.53
N HIS A 584 -11.94 20.17 12.78
CA HIS A 584 -11.37 20.25 14.13
C HIS A 584 -11.55 21.61 14.80
N PHE A 585 -11.33 22.68 14.03
CA PHE A 585 -11.18 24.05 14.52
C PHE A 585 -12.22 25.03 13.93
N GLY A 586 -12.91 24.64 12.87
CA GLY A 586 -13.98 25.44 12.25
C GLY A 586 -13.47 26.49 11.26
N LYS A 587 -14.33 27.46 10.96
CA LYS A 587 -14.17 28.46 9.87
C LYS A 587 -12.85 29.23 9.88
N GLY A 588 -12.20 29.37 11.04
CA GLY A 588 -10.91 30.07 11.16
C GLY A 588 -9.77 29.44 10.35
N CYS A 589 -9.92 28.18 9.93
CA CYS A 589 -8.95 27.46 9.10
C CYS A 589 -9.27 27.50 7.60
N LEU A 590 -10.33 28.21 7.18
CA LEU A 590 -10.70 28.34 5.78
C LEU A 590 -9.62 29.10 4.99
N ASN A 591 -9.11 28.48 3.92
CA ASN A 591 -7.97 28.97 3.14
C ASN A 591 -8.11 28.69 1.65
N ILE A 592 -8.22 27.41 1.25
CA ILE A 592 -8.37 26.97 -0.14
C ILE A 592 -9.85 26.81 -0.48
N PHE A 593 -10.67 26.30 0.45
CA PHE A 593 -12.12 26.21 0.23
C PHE A 593 -12.76 27.58 0.33
N THR A 594 -13.84 27.75 -0.42
CA THR A 594 -14.67 28.95 -0.36
C THR A 594 -15.81 28.78 0.65
N GLU A 595 -16.49 29.89 0.99
CA GLU A 595 -17.70 29.81 1.81
C GLU A 595 -18.87 29.08 1.10
N ASP A 596 -18.78 28.86 -0.21
CA ASP A 596 -19.76 28.06 -0.95
C ASP A 596 -19.53 26.56 -0.72
N GLU A 597 -18.28 26.17 -0.47
CA GLU A 597 -17.89 24.78 -0.19
C GLU A 597 -17.91 24.45 1.30
N TYR A 598 -17.85 25.45 2.19
CA TYR A 598 -17.89 25.25 3.64
C TYR A 598 -18.94 26.15 4.31
N PHE A 599 -19.88 25.55 5.03
CA PHE A 599 -20.77 26.29 5.93
C PHE A 599 -21.12 25.51 7.19
N GLU A 600 -21.51 26.22 8.24
CA GLU A 600 -22.01 25.65 9.49
C GLU A 600 -23.53 25.82 9.56
N GLY A 601 -24.24 24.74 9.83
CA GLY A 601 -25.69 24.71 9.94
C GLY A 601 -26.15 23.83 11.11
N THR A 602 -27.45 23.59 11.21
CA THR A 602 -28.04 22.71 12.24
C THR A 602 -28.83 21.61 11.56
N ILE A 603 -28.92 20.45 12.23
CA ILE A 603 -29.81 19.35 11.83
C ILE A 603 -30.90 19.16 12.86
N ASP A 604 -32.02 18.56 12.45
CA ASP A 604 -33.09 18.10 13.32
C ASP A 604 -32.81 16.66 13.79
N PRO A 605 -32.52 16.43 15.09
CA PRO A 605 -32.28 15.09 15.64
C PRO A 605 -33.43 14.10 15.42
N ASP A 606 -34.67 14.60 15.30
CA ASP A 606 -35.87 13.79 15.13
C ASP A 606 -36.22 13.55 13.65
N SER A 607 -35.54 14.22 12.72
CA SER A 607 -35.69 14.05 11.27
C SER A 607 -34.90 12.85 10.76
N GLY A 608 -33.58 12.86 10.92
CA GLY A 608 -32.68 11.78 10.49
C GLY A 608 -32.44 11.68 8.99
N GLU A 609 -32.88 12.66 8.19
CA GLU A 609 -32.75 12.69 6.73
C GLU A 609 -32.16 14.00 6.17
N ASP A 610 -31.69 14.89 7.04
CA ASP A 610 -31.19 16.22 6.73
C ASP A 610 -29.67 16.34 6.96
N TRP A 611 -28.93 15.23 6.89
CA TRP A 611 -27.48 15.19 7.17
C TRP A 611 -26.62 15.67 6.00
N ASN A 612 -27.20 15.81 4.81
CA ASN A 612 -26.49 16.21 3.59
C ASN A 612 -27.03 17.55 3.09
N GLN A 613 -26.73 18.61 3.83
CA GLN A 613 -27.12 19.97 3.47
C GLN A 613 -26.05 20.62 2.59
N THR A 614 -26.49 21.48 1.68
CA THR A 614 -25.64 22.40 0.93
C THR A 614 -25.91 23.82 1.38
N ARG A 615 -24.99 24.76 1.12
CA ARG A 615 -25.21 26.16 1.47
C ARG A 615 -26.55 26.62 0.87
N PRO A 616 -27.46 27.21 1.65
CA PRO A 616 -28.67 27.78 1.10
C PRO A 616 -28.31 28.86 0.07
N VAL A 617 -28.62 28.61 -1.20
CA VAL A 617 -28.42 29.59 -2.27
C VAL A 617 -29.56 30.60 -2.22
N ASP A 618 -29.25 31.88 -2.26
CA ASP A 618 -30.25 32.91 -2.46
C ASP A 618 -30.85 32.76 -3.87
N ALA A 619 -32.02 32.13 -3.96
CA ALA A 619 -32.67 31.83 -5.23
C ALA A 619 -33.28 33.07 -5.92
N ARG A 620 -33.05 34.28 -5.40
CA ARG A 620 -33.47 35.52 -6.05
C ARG A 620 -32.69 35.68 -7.37
N PRO A 621 -33.38 35.71 -8.53
CA PRO A 621 -32.72 35.87 -9.82
C PRO A 621 -31.88 37.15 -9.85
N THR A 622 -30.64 37.04 -10.32
CA THR A 622 -29.81 38.22 -10.54
C THR A 622 -30.24 38.94 -11.83
N LEU A 623 -29.80 40.19 -12.00
CA LEU A 623 -29.99 40.90 -13.28
C LEU A 623 -29.30 40.17 -14.44
N GLU A 624 -28.23 39.44 -14.17
CA GLU A 624 -27.50 38.66 -15.17
C GLU A 624 -28.29 37.42 -15.61
N ASP A 625 -28.93 36.71 -14.67
CA ASP A 625 -29.83 35.59 -14.98
C ASP A 625 -31.02 36.05 -15.83
N PHE A 626 -31.57 37.22 -15.50
CA PHE A 626 -32.64 37.85 -16.28
C PHE A 626 -32.16 38.19 -17.71
N LYS A 627 -30.99 38.83 -17.85
CA LYS A 627 -30.40 39.15 -19.16
C LYS A 627 -30.14 37.90 -20.00
N LYS A 628 -29.64 36.84 -19.38
CA LYS A 628 -29.40 35.55 -20.05
C LYS A 628 -30.70 34.94 -20.55
N THR A 629 -31.74 34.91 -19.72
CA THR A 629 -33.05 34.37 -20.11
C THR A 629 -33.68 35.18 -21.25
N VAL A 630 -33.57 36.51 -21.22
CA VAL A 630 -34.00 37.38 -22.33
C VAL A 630 -33.16 37.10 -23.59
N GLY A 631 -31.84 36.94 -23.44
CA GLY A 631 -30.94 36.60 -24.55
C GLY A 631 -31.27 35.27 -25.21
N ASP A 632 -31.48 34.22 -24.42
CA ASP A 632 -31.86 32.88 -24.90
C ASP A 632 -33.21 32.91 -25.62
N TYR A 633 -34.18 33.68 -25.10
CA TYR A 633 -35.48 33.88 -25.74
C TYR A 633 -35.35 34.60 -27.09
N LEU A 634 -34.59 35.70 -27.16
CA LEU A 634 -34.35 36.43 -28.41
C LEU A 634 -33.61 35.57 -29.44
N ALA A 635 -32.63 34.78 -29.00
CA ALA A 635 -31.92 33.85 -29.88
C ALA A 635 -32.85 32.78 -30.46
N TRP A 636 -33.75 32.23 -29.64
CA TRP A 636 -34.79 31.33 -30.10
C TRP A 636 -35.74 32.01 -31.09
N GLU A 637 -36.19 33.23 -30.81
CA GLU A 637 -37.10 33.99 -31.68
C GLU A 637 -36.47 34.26 -33.06
N VAL A 638 -35.21 34.69 -33.08
CA VAL A 638 -34.43 34.85 -34.31
C VAL A 638 -34.31 33.53 -35.07
N SER A 639 -34.09 32.41 -34.37
CA SER A 639 -34.05 31.08 -34.99
C SER A 639 -35.39 30.71 -35.65
N GLN A 640 -36.53 31.03 -35.03
CA GLN A 640 -37.86 30.79 -35.62
C GLN A 640 -38.13 31.67 -36.84
N LEU A 641 -37.70 32.94 -36.80
CA LEU A 641 -37.83 33.86 -37.93
C LEU A 641 -36.99 33.40 -39.14
N LEU A 642 -35.75 32.96 -38.91
CA LEU A 642 -34.89 32.42 -39.95
C LEU A 642 -35.46 31.12 -40.56
N LYS A 643 -36.06 30.25 -39.74
CA LYS A 643 -36.76 29.05 -40.24
C LYS A 643 -37.94 29.41 -41.13
N LYS A 644 -38.76 30.40 -40.75
CA LYS A 644 -39.88 30.91 -41.58
C LYS A 644 -39.41 31.56 -42.89
N GLN A 645 -38.26 32.26 -42.89
CA GLN A 645 -37.68 32.80 -44.13
C GLN A 645 -37.09 31.72 -45.04
N GLY A 646 -36.58 30.62 -44.47
CA GLY A 646 -36.13 29.45 -45.22
C GLY A 646 -37.28 28.74 -45.96
N GLU A 647 -38.46 28.64 -45.33
CA GLU A 647 -39.65 28.03 -45.95
C GLU A 647 -40.24 28.88 -47.10
N ASN A 648 -40.20 30.20 -46.99
CA ASN A 648 -40.68 31.10 -48.05
C ASN A 648 -39.77 31.15 -49.29
N ASN A 649 -38.50 30.73 -49.19
CA ASN A 649 -37.58 30.64 -50.33
C ASN A 649 -37.67 29.32 -51.10
N PHE A 650 -38.40 28.31 -50.61
CA PHE A 650 -38.66 27.06 -51.33
C PHE A 650 -40.00 27.03 -52.08
N ALA A 651 -40.88 28.01 -51.86
CA ALA A 651 -42.17 28.13 -52.56
C ALA A 651 -42.09 28.92 -53.89
N GLY A 652 -40.88 29.26 -54.35
CA GLY A 652 -40.61 29.95 -55.61
C GLY A 652 -39.72 29.12 -56.54
N LYS A 653 -40.23 28.00 -57.05
CA LYS A 653 -39.76 27.35 -58.28
C LYS A 653 -40.94 26.83 -59.08
#